data_AF-A0A2L2WRH6-F1
#
_entry.id   AF-A0A2L2WRH6-F1
#
_cell.length_a   1.000
_cell.length_b   1.000
_cell.length_c   1.000
_cell.angle_alpha   90.00
_cell.angle_beta   90.00
_cell.angle_gamma   90.00
#
_symmetry.space_group_name_H-M   'P 1'
#
loop_
_entity.id
_entity.type
_entity.pdbx_description
1 polymer ?
#
loop_
_entity_poly.entity_id
_entity_poly.type
_entity_poly.pdbx_seq_one_letter_code
_entity_poly.pdbx_strand_id
1 'polypeptide(L)'
;METGQLSPDSYWILKKSDNGDGYTICNAQSKQYLVYSATQQTNANGEIIAKGIVLSSSATSDYAVWKITENGEGAVYIENAGASGQYFNIRNPNSDTPYLVGTYRTNTDANGLFNIYDENGKSVMDATDDTDPSGTCGTTENGEYWELTGLQQPVVYTTDTANPVLYTIRNIRSGLYVIGSNSRLTQSDTEASQFYFVDNGNGVQIYTSDNQYVETSYPSTYKNAPLNLSNGTAKNNIWKFGFYSTENTGYTICKADNLPGADGYNQSSYLYWNDYNLSTSHVIGLYNLDAGCTFVFYSSDRRHLNHLLANGVPLDNVPADGFKAYVDSIRLNDKDLTYDRIADRYYAPLPANTRREADYTTTVQVKFRPTGDDYTIRIDDNDVNEDGTITIPAVSCDKSYKISVIKNGTEEVAAASLNFTFLPIVELEMSGCNGSYYTTGRLRVTDAAANGYAPTLIAAYRYRGASAQGYSKKSYNIKLRDEQGNSVDHEFFGLRNDNNWILDAMAVDMSCMRNRVSTDLWNDFATPPYQRREGWEPKAKSGTRGRFVEVFLNGTYHGLYCMTEKVDRKQLRLKKSDPATDTTEETIHGTLYKGDQWNYEVLMGHELGVKSFPKRAPAAYDNNSHSETWRNFEIKYPDYEEEKIDWGPLWNAINFVATSSDSDFGNSLPTYFDYDVLKDYYLFLELLLATDNHGKNTFFFNYDQQGTERREMIGIAPWDLDGTWGRRWDGSNTYTKARQDFDQFIWSYEHGQNTIFYRLQQGKILPWNDQLKERYAELRETFFAPEALQKRFQDYAGLFSESGADIREQNKWAGSNVKHSNIQGDVTYICSWIKSRIDYLDNKYDYTPVIDGIDQIAIGGTISISGGKGCIYGKATTPTKANIYTLGGALIKSVHLTPTPVTITGFTPGIYLVNGQKVIVK
;
A
#
# COMPACT_ATOMS: atom_id res chain seq x y z
N MET A 1 -17.98 -28.53 3.73
CA MET A 1 -18.84 -28.20 4.88
C MET A 1 -18.88 -26.69 5.01
N GLU A 2 -20.06 -26.11 5.19
CA GLU A 2 -20.27 -24.67 5.36
C GLU A 2 -19.45 -24.15 6.56
N THR A 3 -18.59 -23.16 6.35
CA THR A 3 -17.78 -22.52 7.42
C THR A 3 -18.61 -21.44 8.11
N GLY A 4 -19.60 -21.85 8.90
CA GLY A 4 -20.13 -20.99 9.96
C GLY A 4 -19.10 -20.93 11.09
N GLN A 5 -18.82 -19.73 11.63
CA GLN A 5 -17.95 -19.60 12.80
C GLN A 5 -18.60 -20.35 13.97
N LEU A 6 -17.90 -21.34 14.53
CA LEU A 6 -18.37 -22.09 15.70
C LEU A 6 -18.51 -21.14 16.90
N SER A 7 -19.54 -21.33 17.72
CA SER A 7 -19.76 -20.52 18.92
C SER A 7 -18.61 -20.74 19.94
N PRO A 8 -18.29 -19.77 20.82
CA PRO A 8 -17.17 -19.90 21.76
C PRO A 8 -17.23 -21.12 22.71
N ASP A 9 -18.42 -21.66 22.98
CA ASP A 9 -18.64 -22.89 23.75
C ASP A 9 -18.37 -24.17 22.94
N SER A 10 -18.11 -24.07 21.64
CA SER A 10 -17.69 -25.18 20.79
C SER A 10 -16.23 -25.60 21.02
N TYR A 11 -15.43 -24.77 21.68
CA TYR A 11 -14.01 -25.03 21.92
C TYR A 11 -13.77 -25.71 23.29
N TRP A 12 -12.93 -26.74 23.29
CA TRP A 12 -12.60 -27.52 24.49
C TRP A 12 -11.09 -27.66 24.63
N ILE A 13 -10.59 -27.50 25.86
CA ILE A 13 -9.18 -27.62 26.22
C ILE A 13 -8.95 -29.03 26.74
N LEU A 14 -8.10 -29.79 26.06
CA LEU A 14 -7.62 -31.10 26.50
C LEU A 14 -6.30 -30.93 27.25
N LYS A 15 -6.28 -31.29 28.53
CA LYS A 15 -5.06 -31.23 29.36
C LYS A 15 -4.74 -32.61 29.91
N LYS A 16 -3.51 -33.07 29.69
CA LYS A 16 -3.02 -34.36 30.21
C LYS A 16 -3.18 -34.41 31.73
N SER A 17 -3.70 -35.51 32.26
CA SER A 17 -3.92 -35.69 33.69
C SER A 17 -2.59 -35.76 34.46
N ASP A 18 -2.61 -35.36 35.73
CA ASP A 18 -1.40 -35.29 36.57
C ASP A 18 -0.75 -36.67 36.80
N ASN A 19 -1.50 -37.76 36.65
CA ASN A 19 -1.01 -39.14 36.73
C ASN A 19 -0.52 -39.70 35.38
N GLY A 20 -0.59 -38.93 34.29
CA GLY A 20 -0.10 -39.28 32.95
C GLY A 20 -1.02 -40.19 32.12
N ASP A 21 -2.04 -40.81 32.72
CA ASP A 21 -2.93 -41.81 32.12
C ASP A 21 -4.28 -41.20 31.65
N GLY A 22 -4.22 -40.28 30.68
CA GLY A 22 -5.38 -39.71 29.99
C GLY A 22 -5.44 -38.18 30.01
N TYR A 23 -6.62 -37.63 29.70
CA TYR A 23 -6.87 -36.20 29.55
C TYR A 23 -8.11 -35.74 30.31
N THR A 24 -8.04 -34.55 30.90
CA THR A 24 -9.22 -33.78 31.30
C THR A 24 -9.69 -32.95 30.10
N ILE A 25 -11.01 -32.85 29.91
CA ILE A 25 -11.62 -32.09 28.80
C ILE A 25 -12.44 -30.95 29.41
N CYS A 26 -12.05 -29.70 29.17
CA CYS A 26 -12.62 -28.51 29.79
C CYS A 26 -13.20 -27.56 28.74
N ASN A 27 -14.44 -27.10 28.89
CA ASN A 27 -15.02 -26.13 27.98
C ASN A 27 -14.26 -24.79 28.08
N ALA A 28 -13.82 -24.26 26.94
CA ALA A 28 -12.99 -23.06 26.90
C ALA A 28 -13.73 -21.82 27.42
N GLN A 29 -15.06 -21.75 27.24
CA GLN A 29 -15.89 -20.63 27.68
C GLN A 29 -16.36 -20.79 29.13
N SER A 30 -17.03 -21.90 29.46
CA SER A 30 -17.62 -22.09 30.80
C SER A 30 -16.63 -22.49 31.87
N LYS A 31 -15.43 -22.93 31.48
CA LYS A 31 -14.38 -23.50 32.35
C LYS A 31 -14.85 -24.74 33.14
N GLN A 32 -15.90 -25.41 32.68
CA GLN A 32 -16.40 -26.65 33.26
C GLN A 32 -15.81 -27.87 32.54
N TYR A 33 -15.50 -28.90 33.31
CA TYR A 33 -14.95 -30.17 32.86
C TYR A 33 -16.04 -31.18 32.54
N LEU A 34 -15.81 -32.00 31.52
CA LEU A 34 -16.60 -33.21 31.26
C LEU A 34 -16.24 -34.27 32.29
N VAL A 35 -17.24 -34.71 33.06
CA VAL A 35 -17.10 -35.72 34.10
C VAL A 35 -18.13 -36.82 33.87
N TYR A 36 -17.72 -38.08 34.03
CA TYR A 36 -18.64 -39.21 33.96
C TYR A 36 -19.63 -39.18 35.13
N SER A 37 -20.90 -39.45 34.83
CA SER A 37 -21.92 -39.71 35.83
C SER A 37 -22.86 -40.81 35.38
N ALA A 38 -23.16 -41.76 36.27
CA ALA A 38 -24.11 -42.84 35.99
C ALA A 38 -25.57 -42.36 35.85
N THR A 39 -25.88 -41.10 36.22
CA THR A 39 -27.23 -40.53 36.17
C THR A 39 -27.51 -39.83 34.84
N GLN A 40 -28.72 -40.01 34.30
CA GLN A 40 -29.22 -39.18 33.20
C GLN A 40 -29.48 -37.75 33.68
N GLN A 41 -29.11 -36.76 32.87
CA GLN A 41 -29.44 -35.37 33.10
C GLN A 41 -30.70 -35.01 32.35
N THR A 42 -31.63 -34.33 33.02
CA THR A 42 -32.85 -33.81 32.40
C THR A 42 -32.91 -32.29 32.50
N ASN A 43 -33.49 -31.65 31.49
CA ASN A 43 -33.81 -30.22 31.58
C ASN A 43 -35.07 -29.98 32.44
N ALA A 44 -35.50 -28.72 32.57
CA ALA A 44 -36.67 -28.33 33.36
C ALA A 44 -38.00 -28.93 32.86
N ASN A 45 -38.04 -29.43 31.62
CA ASN A 45 -39.20 -30.08 31.02
C ASN A 45 -39.19 -31.61 31.17
N GLY A 46 -38.15 -32.17 31.81
CA GLY A 46 -37.99 -33.63 32.00
C GLY A 46 -37.34 -34.36 30.81
N GLU A 47 -36.87 -33.63 29.80
CA GLU A 47 -36.23 -34.21 28.61
C GLU A 47 -34.77 -34.56 28.92
N ILE A 48 -34.29 -35.72 28.46
CA ILE A 48 -32.91 -36.16 28.67
C ILE A 48 -31.96 -35.33 27.79
N ILE A 49 -31.05 -34.58 28.41
CA ILE A 49 -30.08 -33.70 27.74
C ILE A 49 -28.64 -34.22 27.78
N ALA A 50 -28.32 -35.18 28.66
CA ALA A 50 -27.05 -35.91 28.66
C ALA A 50 -27.22 -37.26 29.37
N LYS A 51 -26.42 -38.25 28.98
CA LYS A 51 -26.34 -39.55 29.67
C LYS A 51 -24.88 -39.96 29.79
N GLY A 52 -24.43 -40.29 31.00
CA GLY A 52 -23.05 -40.70 31.18
C GLY A 52 -22.04 -39.55 31.28
N ILE A 53 -22.49 -38.31 31.06
CA ILE A 53 -21.64 -37.11 31.01
C ILE A 53 -22.36 -35.97 31.76
N VAL A 54 -21.61 -35.24 32.58
CA VAL A 54 -22.04 -33.99 33.24
C VAL A 54 -20.93 -32.95 33.17
N LEU A 55 -21.29 -31.68 33.31
CA LEU A 55 -20.33 -30.58 33.46
C LEU A 55 -20.08 -30.29 34.94
N SER A 56 -18.82 -30.15 35.33
CA SER A 56 -18.40 -29.88 36.70
C SER A 56 -17.35 -28.78 36.75
N SER A 57 -17.34 -27.95 37.78
CA SER A 57 -16.28 -26.96 38.00
C SER A 57 -14.97 -27.56 38.54
N SER A 58 -14.91 -28.87 38.79
CA SER A 58 -13.73 -29.56 39.32
C SER A 58 -13.45 -30.89 38.60
N ALA A 59 -12.17 -31.20 38.37
CA ALA A 59 -11.69 -32.43 37.71
C ALA A 59 -10.70 -33.22 38.57
N THR A 60 -10.98 -33.40 39.87
CA THR A 60 -10.05 -34.01 40.83
C THR A 60 -10.20 -35.53 40.99
N SER A 61 -10.94 -36.20 40.11
CA SER A 61 -11.17 -37.66 40.19
C SER A 61 -10.99 -38.33 38.83
N ASP A 62 -10.75 -39.63 38.82
CA ASP A 62 -10.60 -40.40 37.57
C ASP A 62 -11.88 -40.40 36.72
N TYR A 63 -13.05 -40.08 37.30
CA TYR A 63 -14.28 -39.86 36.53
C TYR A 63 -14.22 -38.62 35.63
N ALA A 64 -13.29 -37.68 35.87
CA ALA A 64 -13.05 -36.51 35.03
C ALA A 64 -11.94 -36.73 34.00
N VAL A 65 -11.31 -37.91 33.98
CA VAL A 65 -10.20 -38.27 33.09
C VAL A 65 -10.71 -39.19 32.00
N TRP A 66 -10.31 -38.90 30.76
CA TRP A 66 -10.71 -39.59 29.54
C TRP A 66 -9.49 -40.11 28.80
N LYS A 67 -9.49 -41.40 28.48
CA LYS A 67 -8.49 -42.07 27.66
C LYS A 67 -8.89 -41.95 26.21
N ILE A 68 -7.97 -41.46 25.38
CA ILE A 68 -8.20 -41.24 23.96
C ILE A 68 -7.29 -42.21 23.20
N THR A 69 -7.89 -43.09 22.40
CA THR A 69 -7.19 -44.14 21.65
C THR A 69 -7.54 -44.04 20.18
N GLU A 70 -6.53 -43.85 19.31
CA GLU A 70 -6.71 -43.80 17.86
C GLU A 70 -7.04 -45.19 17.28
N ASN A 71 -7.89 -45.22 16.24
CA ASN A 71 -8.28 -46.44 15.53
C ASN A 71 -7.37 -46.80 14.34
N GLY A 72 -6.35 -45.99 14.03
CA GLY A 72 -5.44 -46.16 12.89
C GLY A 72 -5.94 -45.57 11.56
N GLU A 73 -7.10 -44.90 11.56
CA GLU A 73 -7.68 -44.19 10.41
C GLU A 73 -7.93 -42.70 10.73
N GLY A 74 -7.24 -42.15 11.75
CA GLY A 74 -7.37 -40.75 12.18
C GLY A 74 -8.56 -40.43 13.10
N ALA A 75 -9.41 -41.41 13.42
CA ALA A 75 -10.51 -41.28 14.38
C ALA A 75 -10.14 -41.89 15.74
N VAL A 76 -10.82 -41.47 16.81
CA VAL A 76 -10.53 -41.92 18.18
C VAL A 76 -11.74 -42.47 18.92
N TYR A 77 -11.45 -43.39 19.84
CA TYR A 77 -12.35 -43.80 20.93
C TYR A 77 -12.00 -43.02 22.20
N ILE A 78 -13.02 -42.51 22.88
CA ILE A 78 -12.86 -41.74 24.13
C ILE A 78 -13.51 -42.53 25.27
N GLU A 79 -12.71 -43.15 26.14
CA GLU A 79 -13.15 -43.96 27.29
C GLU A 79 -12.97 -43.19 28.60
N ASN A 80 -13.90 -43.33 29.56
CA ASN A 80 -13.68 -42.79 30.90
C ASN A 80 -12.68 -43.63 31.71
N ALA A 81 -11.72 -42.98 32.39
CA ALA A 81 -10.74 -43.68 33.21
C ALA A 81 -11.33 -44.24 34.53
N GLY A 82 -12.21 -43.49 35.20
CA GLY A 82 -12.86 -43.90 36.45
C GLY A 82 -14.02 -44.90 36.28
N ALA A 83 -14.59 -44.97 35.08
CA ALA A 83 -15.68 -45.87 34.70
C ALA A 83 -15.32 -46.65 33.43
N SER A 84 -14.31 -47.52 33.52
CA SER A 84 -13.88 -48.33 32.37
C SER A 84 -15.03 -49.10 31.73
N GLY A 85 -15.03 -49.14 30.39
CA GLY A 85 -16.12 -49.63 29.57
C GLY A 85 -17.23 -48.61 29.33
N GLN A 86 -17.02 -47.32 29.60
CA GLN A 86 -17.92 -46.23 29.22
C GLN A 86 -17.24 -45.33 28.19
N TYR A 87 -17.74 -45.38 26.95
CA TYR A 87 -17.18 -44.68 25.79
C TYR A 87 -18.10 -43.60 25.28
N PHE A 88 -17.56 -42.48 24.81
CA PHE A 88 -18.32 -41.50 24.04
C PHE A 88 -19.00 -42.21 22.86
N ASN A 89 -20.29 -41.94 22.66
CA ASN A 89 -21.07 -42.50 21.57
C ASN A 89 -22.28 -41.62 21.29
N ILE A 90 -22.67 -41.51 20.02
CA ILE A 90 -23.87 -40.78 19.58
C ILE A 90 -25.00 -41.76 19.30
N ARG A 91 -26.16 -41.60 19.95
CA ARG A 91 -27.33 -42.47 19.66
C ARG A 91 -28.30 -41.82 18.69
N ASN A 92 -28.78 -42.63 17.74
CA ASN A 92 -29.89 -42.25 16.85
C ASN A 92 -31.15 -41.93 17.68
N PRO A 93 -31.93 -40.92 17.27
CA PRO A 93 -33.10 -40.49 18.00
C PRO A 93 -34.19 -41.57 18.03
N ASN A 94 -34.92 -41.65 19.14
CA ASN A 94 -36.24 -42.26 19.20
C ASN A 94 -37.26 -41.21 19.67
N SER A 95 -38.52 -41.58 19.87
CA SER A 95 -39.61 -40.65 20.22
C SER A 95 -39.34 -39.73 21.41
N ASP A 96 -38.35 -40.06 22.26
CA ASP A 96 -38.10 -39.37 23.53
C ASP A 96 -36.64 -38.90 23.69
N THR A 97 -35.77 -38.98 22.67
CA THR A 97 -34.37 -38.49 22.74
C THR A 97 -33.85 -37.86 21.43
N PRO A 98 -33.27 -36.63 21.44
CA PRO A 98 -32.51 -36.09 20.31
C PRO A 98 -31.17 -36.83 20.12
N TYR A 99 -30.41 -36.53 19.05
CA TYR A 99 -29.05 -37.06 18.83
C TYR A 99 -28.13 -36.73 20.00
N LEU A 100 -28.08 -37.62 20.99
CA LEU A 100 -27.44 -37.38 22.27
C LEU A 100 -25.99 -37.87 22.23
N VAL A 101 -25.04 -36.98 22.48
CA VAL A 101 -23.65 -37.35 22.81
C VAL A 101 -23.62 -37.76 24.29
N GLY A 102 -23.25 -39.01 24.57
CA GLY A 102 -23.19 -39.54 25.94
C GLY A 102 -22.20 -40.70 26.06
N THR A 103 -22.17 -41.39 27.21
CA THR A 103 -21.34 -42.61 27.37
C THR A 103 -22.13 -43.91 27.35
N TYR A 104 -21.57 -44.94 26.71
CA TYR A 104 -22.19 -46.25 26.53
C TYR A 104 -21.16 -47.38 26.60
N ARG A 105 -21.64 -48.63 26.73
CA ARG A 105 -20.80 -49.84 26.90
C ARG A 105 -20.21 -50.41 25.60
N THR A 106 -20.35 -49.73 24.48
CA THR A 106 -19.93 -50.23 23.16
C THR A 106 -19.04 -49.20 22.48
N ASN A 107 -17.86 -49.63 22.03
CA ASN A 107 -16.91 -48.82 21.26
C ASN A 107 -16.74 -49.31 19.81
N THR A 108 -17.34 -50.42 19.39
CA THR A 108 -17.07 -51.02 18.06
C THR A 108 -18.04 -50.61 16.95
N ASP A 109 -18.94 -49.66 17.20
CA ASP A 109 -19.85 -49.13 16.18
C ASP A 109 -19.39 -47.73 15.70
N ALA A 110 -19.75 -47.36 14.47
CA ALA A 110 -19.35 -46.09 13.87
C ALA A 110 -19.76 -44.85 14.70
N ASN A 111 -20.75 -45.02 15.58
CA ASN A 111 -21.25 -43.98 16.48
C ASN A 111 -20.28 -43.63 17.62
N GLY A 112 -19.28 -44.47 17.87
CA GLY A 112 -18.23 -44.26 18.87
C GLY A 112 -16.94 -43.64 18.31
N LEU A 113 -16.91 -43.30 17.02
CA LEU A 113 -15.75 -42.71 16.35
C LEU A 113 -15.84 -41.19 16.37
N PHE A 114 -14.81 -40.53 16.91
CA PHE A 114 -14.72 -39.08 16.98
C PHE A 114 -13.43 -38.59 16.32
N ASN A 115 -13.48 -37.46 15.64
CA ASN A 115 -12.28 -36.75 15.20
C ASN A 115 -12.07 -35.56 16.13
N ILE A 116 -10.81 -35.25 16.43
CA ILE A 116 -10.45 -34.09 17.24
C ILE A 116 -9.65 -33.15 16.34
N TYR A 117 -10.12 -31.92 16.23
CA TYR A 117 -9.48 -30.87 15.45
C TYR A 117 -9.00 -29.75 16.37
N ASP A 118 -7.89 -29.11 16.01
CA ASP A 118 -7.45 -27.88 16.65
C ASP A 118 -8.30 -26.67 16.20
N GLU A 119 -8.03 -25.51 16.78
CA GLU A 119 -8.74 -24.25 16.49
C GLU A 119 -8.63 -23.77 15.02
N ASN A 120 -7.68 -24.31 14.26
CA ASN A 120 -7.47 -24.03 12.84
C ASN A 120 -8.09 -25.12 11.94
N GLY A 121 -8.75 -26.12 12.52
CA GLY A 121 -9.40 -27.22 11.80
C GLY A 121 -8.45 -28.35 11.38
N LYS A 122 -7.24 -28.43 11.94
CA LYS A 122 -6.28 -29.51 11.68
C LYS A 122 -6.53 -30.68 12.62
N SER A 123 -6.49 -31.92 12.10
CA SER A 123 -6.61 -33.13 12.92
C SER A 123 -5.44 -33.22 13.90
N VAL A 124 -5.73 -33.43 15.19
CA VAL A 124 -4.68 -33.58 16.22
C VAL A 124 -4.10 -35.01 16.28
N MET A 125 -4.65 -35.94 15.49
CA MET A 125 -4.18 -37.32 15.38
C MET A 125 -3.20 -37.51 14.22
N ASP A 126 -2.98 -36.47 13.42
CA ASP A 126 -1.98 -36.46 12.35
C ASP A 126 -0.57 -36.24 12.96
N ALA A 127 -0.16 -37.14 13.87
CA ALA A 127 1.22 -37.25 14.30
C ALA A 127 2.00 -37.97 13.18
N THR A 128 2.41 -37.21 12.17
CA THR A 128 3.45 -37.68 11.25
C THR A 128 4.80 -37.42 11.91
N ASP A 129 5.62 -38.46 11.99
CA ASP A 129 7.04 -38.38 12.30
C ASP A 129 7.66 -37.18 11.55
N ASP A 130 8.51 -36.42 12.25
CA ASP A 130 9.12 -35.14 11.86
C ASP A 130 10.15 -35.26 10.70
N THR A 131 9.94 -36.26 9.84
CA THR A 131 10.75 -36.54 8.65
C THR A 131 9.88 -36.83 7.44
N ASP A 132 8.65 -36.34 7.35
CA ASP A 132 7.86 -36.40 6.10
C ASP A 132 7.14 -35.05 5.88
N PRO A 133 7.34 -34.34 4.74
CA PRO A 133 6.78 -33.02 4.54
C PRO A 133 5.27 -33.10 4.25
N SER A 134 4.47 -33.34 5.30
CA SER A 134 3.01 -33.23 5.29
C SER A 134 2.52 -31.78 5.51
N GLY A 135 3.44 -30.85 5.74
CA GLY A 135 3.19 -29.40 5.91
C GLY A 135 3.67 -28.55 4.74
N THR A 136 3.29 -27.27 4.73
CA THR A 136 3.69 -26.29 3.70
C THR A 136 5.02 -25.60 4.00
N CYS A 137 5.54 -25.67 5.23
CA CYS A 137 6.87 -25.20 5.63
C CYS A 137 7.21 -25.68 7.04
N GLY A 138 8.48 -25.56 7.43
CA GLY A 138 8.91 -25.91 8.78
C GLY A 138 10.39 -25.74 9.05
N THR A 139 10.77 -26.14 10.27
CA THR A 139 12.15 -26.25 10.73
C THR A 139 12.36 -27.68 11.19
N THR A 140 13.37 -28.37 10.69
CA THR A 140 13.72 -29.73 11.13
C THR A 140 14.30 -29.72 12.55
N GLU A 141 14.36 -30.87 13.22
CA GLU A 141 15.02 -31.01 14.53
C GLU A 141 16.49 -30.53 14.53
N ASN A 142 17.15 -30.59 13.37
CA ASN A 142 18.53 -30.14 13.17
C ASN A 142 18.64 -28.63 12.84
N GLY A 143 17.53 -27.89 12.88
CA GLY A 143 17.49 -26.45 12.62
C GLY A 143 17.57 -26.07 11.15
N GLU A 144 17.22 -26.97 10.22
CA GLU A 144 17.14 -26.65 8.80
C GLU A 144 15.74 -26.16 8.42
N TYR A 145 15.68 -25.04 7.72
CA TYR A 145 14.43 -24.42 7.28
C TYR A 145 14.05 -24.95 5.90
N TRP A 146 12.75 -25.16 5.67
CA TRP A 146 12.20 -25.65 4.41
C TRP A 146 10.80 -25.13 4.15
N GLU A 147 10.37 -25.14 2.88
CA GLU A 147 9.01 -24.78 2.48
C GLU A 147 8.53 -25.46 1.19
N LEU A 148 7.22 -25.48 1.02
CA LEU A 148 6.40 -26.03 -0.06
C LEU A 148 5.19 -25.13 -0.33
N THR A 149 5.41 -23.82 -0.34
CA THR A 149 4.39 -22.78 -0.57
C THR A 149 4.27 -22.35 -2.03
N GLY A 150 5.20 -22.78 -2.90
CA GLY A 150 5.18 -22.48 -4.33
C GLY A 150 5.85 -21.17 -4.70
N LEU A 151 6.88 -20.76 -3.96
CA LEU A 151 7.75 -19.64 -4.30
C LEU A 151 8.34 -19.80 -5.71
N GLN A 152 8.39 -18.71 -6.46
CA GLN A 152 9.08 -18.70 -7.76
C GLN A 152 10.57 -19.04 -7.64
N GLN A 153 11.16 -18.75 -6.47
CA GLN A 153 12.54 -19.04 -6.15
C GLN A 153 12.59 -19.66 -4.74
N PRO A 154 12.64 -21.00 -4.61
CA PRO A 154 12.67 -21.67 -3.30
C PRO A 154 14.03 -21.61 -2.60
N VAL A 155 15.10 -21.26 -3.32
CA VAL A 155 16.48 -21.29 -2.82
C VAL A 155 17.21 -19.97 -3.08
N VAL A 156 18.21 -19.65 -2.26
CA VAL A 156 19.06 -18.47 -2.45
C VAL A 156 20.07 -18.76 -3.56
N TYR A 157 20.11 -17.89 -4.58
CA TYR A 157 21.15 -17.95 -5.60
C TYR A 157 22.39 -17.20 -5.15
N THR A 158 23.56 -17.70 -5.51
CA THR A 158 24.84 -17.04 -5.28
C THR A 158 25.54 -16.69 -6.58
N THR A 159 26.33 -15.61 -6.57
CA THR A 159 27.39 -15.33 -7.56
C THR A 159 28.79 -15.56 -6.98
N ASP A 160 28.89 -15.70 -5.65
CA ASP A 160 30.11 -16.04 -4.92
C ASP A 160 30.07 -17.54 -4.54
N THR A 161 30.85 -18.34 -5.27
CA THR A 161 30.96 -19.78 -5.01
C THR A 161 31.92 -20.10 -3.86
N ALA A 162 32.62 -19.12 -3.28
CA ALA A 162 33.47 -19.32 -2.10
C ALA A 162 32.67 -19.33 -0.80
N ASN A 163 31.47 -18.73 -0.79
CA ASN A 163 30.57 -18.70 0.38
C ASN A 163 29.09 -18.91 -0.02
N PRO A 164 28.75 -20.07 -0.63
CA PRO A 164 27.38 -20.35 -1.05
C PRO A 164 26.44 -20.62 0.13
N VAL A 165 25.14 -20.56 -0.13
CA VAL A 165 24.12 -21.17 0.75
C VAL A 165 23.97 -22.65 0.35
N LEU A 166 24.14 -23.54 1.31
CA LEU A 166 24.11 -24.99 1.09
C LEU A 166 22.75 -25.57 1.43
N TYR A 167 22.29 -26.50 0.60
CA TYR A 167 20.99 -27.15 0.69
C TYR A 167 21.11 -28.66 0.65
N THR A 168 20.39 -29.37 1.51
CA THR A 168 20.04 -30.77 1.26
C THR A 168 18.75 -30.81 0.44
N ILE A 169 18.66 -31.75 -0.51
CA ILE A 169 17.52 -31.88 -1.42
C ILE A 169 16.89 -33.24 -1.16
N ARG A 170 15.57 -33.28 -1.00
CA ARG A 170 14.83 -34.53 -0.81
C ARG A 170 13.70 -34.64 -1.81
N ASN A 171 13.54 -35.82 -2.39
CA ASN A 171 12.41 -36.12 -3.26
C ASN A 171 11.20 -36.48 -2.40
N ILE A 172 10.04 -35.88 -2.69
CA ILE A 172 8.85 -36.03 -1.85
C ILE A 172 8.19 -37.38 -2.06
N ARG A 173 8.06 -37.85 -3.31
CA ARG A 173 7.42 -39.15 -3.61
C ARG A 173 8.14 -40.34 -2.98
N SER A 174 9.47 -40.37 -3.07
CA SER A 174 10.28 -41.49 -2.56
C SER A 174 10.72 -41.30 -1.10
N GLY A 175 10.67 -40.08 -0.57
CA GLY A 175 11.18 -39.75 0.75
C GLY A 175 12.71 -39.82 0.88
N LEU A 176 13.45 -39.98 -0.23
CA LEU A 176 14.91 -40.15 -0.21
C LEU A 176 15.64 -38.84 -0.53
N TYR A 177 16.79 -38.63 0.11
CA TYR A 177 17.71 -37.52 -0.14
C TYR A 177 18.48 -37.72 -1.43
N VAL A 178 18.72 -36.63 -2.15
CA VAL A 178 19.59 -36.61 -3.33
C VAL A 178 21.05 -36.63 -2.86
N ILE A 179 21.83 -37.53 -3.45
CA ILE A 179 23.26 -37.67 -3.18
C ILE A 179 24.06 -37.61 -4.47
N GLY A 180 25.17 -36.88 -4.43
CA GLY A 180 26.19 -36.90 -5.47
C GLY A 180 27.21 -38.00 -5.18
N SER A 181 27.18 -39.10 -5.93
CA SER A 181 28.12 -40.21 -5.74
C SER A 181 28.57 -40.80 -7.07
N ASN A 182 29.83 -41.22 -7.17
CA ASN A 182 30.39 -41.87 -8.37
C ASN A 182 30.11 -41.11 -9.69
N SER A 183 30.25 -39.77 -9.66
CA SER A 183 29.97 -38.88 -10.79
C SER A 183 28.51 -38.90 -11.28
N ARG A 184 27.55 -39.29 -10.44
CA ARG A 184 26.12 -39.38 -10.75
C ARG A 184 25.25 -38.85 -9.60
N LEU A 185 24.02 -38.45 -9.92
CA LEU A 185 22.99 -38.21 -8.91
C LEU A 185 22.22 -39.49 -8.59
N THR A 186 22.37 -39.93 -7.36
CA THR A 186 21.69 -41.08 -6.75
C THR A 186 20.76 -40.60 -5.64
N GLN A 187 20.04 -41.51 -4.98
CA GLN A 187 19.24 -41.20 -3.79
C GLN A 187 19.55 -42.15 -2.63
N SER A 188 19.40 -41.68 -1.39
CA SER A 188 19.62 -42.43 -0.16
C SER A 188 18.62 -42.04 0.93
N ASP A 189 18.28 -42.96 1.83
CA ASP A 189 17.46 -42.73 3.02
C ASP A 189 18.29 -42.29 4.23
N THR A 190 19.61 -42.50 4.18
CA THR A 190 20.53 -42.37 5.31
C THR A 190 21.67 -41.37 5.06
N GLU A 191 21.89 -40.98 3.80
CA GLU A 191 22.94 -40.04 3.40
C GLU A 191 22.34 -38.90 2.58
N ALA A 192 22.90 -37.69 2.72
CA ALA A 192 22.51 -36.52 1.94
C ALA A 192 23.76 -35.74 1.49
N SER A 193 23.81 -35.34 0.22
CA SER A 193 24.80 -34.38 -0.25
C SER A 193 24.26 -32.96 -0.14
N GLN A 194 25.15 -32.00 0.08
CA GLN A 194 24.81 -30.58 0.05
C GLN A 194 25.02 -30.00 -1.34
N PHE A 195 24.13 -29.10 -1.75
CA PHE A 195 24.10 -28.45 -3.05
C PHE A 195 24.04 -26.93 -2.89
N TYR A 196 24.52 -26.20 -3.89
CA TYR A 196 24.34 -24.76 -4.01
C TYR A 196 23.96 -24.34 -5.43
N PHE A 197 23.43 -23.13 -5.54
CA PHE A 197 22.70 -22.63 -6.69
C PHE A 197 23.35 -21.35 -7.22
N VAL A 198 23.89 -21.39 -8.44
CA VAL A 198 24.60 -20.25 -9.04
C VAL A 198 23.70 -19.56 -10.07
N ASP A 199 23.50 -18.26 -9.91
CA ASP A 199 22.74 -17.46 -10.88
C ASP A 199 23.53 -17.26 -12.18
N ASN A 200 22.87 -17.47 -13.32
CA ASN A 200 23.42 -17.25 -14.65
C ASN A 200 22.62 -16.17 -15.43
N GLY A 201 21.59 -15.57 -14.84
CA GLY A 201 20.69 -14.59 -15.46
C GLY A 201 19.58 -15.20 -16.33
N ASN A 202 19.72 -16.45 -16.78
CA ASN A 202 18.72 -17.18 -17.56
C ASN A 202 18.04 -18.34 -16.82
N GLY A 203 18.46 -18.59 -15.58
CA GLY A 203 18.08 -19.71 -14.74
C GLY A 203 19.19 -19.99 -13.73
N VAL A 204 19.26 -21.23 -13.24
CA VAL A 204 20.21 -21.62 -12.19
C VAL A 204 21.12 -22.77 -12.64
N GLN A 205 22.38 -22.74 -12.21
CA GLN A 205 23.28 -23.87 -12.30
C GLN A 205 23.40 -24.51 -10.92
N ILE A 206 23.32 -25.83 -10.86
CA ILE A 206 23.29 -26.58 -9.59
C ILE A 206 24.64 -27.26 -9.40
N TYR A 207 25.26 -27.02 -8.26
CA TYR A 207 26.55 -27.61 -7.88
C TYR A 207 26.41 -28.40 -6.59
N THR A 208 27.18 -29.46 -6.44
CA THR A 208 27.44 -30.09 -5.14
C THR A 208 28.44 -29.25 -4.34
N SER A 209 28.44 -29.41 -3.02
CA SER A 209 29.34 -28.70 -2.09
C SER A 209 30.84 -28.93 -2.36
N ASP A 210 31.21 -30.03 -3.03
CA ASP A 210 32.56 -30.33 -3.52
C ASP A 210 32.86 -29.76 -4.92
N ASN A 211 32.00 -28.86 -5.43
CA ASN A 211 32.15 -28.11 -6.68
C ASN A 211 32.01 -28.94 -7.96
N GLN A 212 31.18 -29.99 -7.96
CA GLN A 212 30.78 -30.68 -9.17
C GLN A 212 29.42 -30.13 -9.66
N TYR A 213 29.32 -29.74 -10.92
CA TYR A 213 28.05 -29.26 -11.48
C TYR A 213 27.19 -30.42 -11.99
N VAL A 214 25.88 -30.28 -11.85
CA VAL A 214 24.91 -31.24 -12.39
C VAL A 214 24.75 -31.04 -13.89
N GLU A 215 24.92 -32.12 -14.65
CA GLU A 215 24.80 -32.11 -16.11
C GLU A 215 23.91 -33.25 -16.63
N THR A 216 23.40 -33.09 -17.84
CA THR A 216 22.64 -34.16 -18.52
C THR A 216 23.56 -35.09 -19.33
N SER A 217 23.39 -36.40 -19.18
CA SER A 217 24.10 -37.44 -19.96
C SER A 217 23.40 -37.73 -21.31
N TYR A 218 24.16 -37.84 -22.41
CA TYR A 218 23.70 -38.28 -23.75
C TYR A 218 23.66 -39.84 -23.82
N PRO A 219 22.74 -40.55 -24.53
CA PRO A 219 21.82 -40.13 -25.62
C PRO A 219 20.31 -40.53 -25.50
N SER A 220 19.50 -39.81 -26.29
CA SER A 220 18.09 -39.91 -26.80
C SER A 220 17.02 -40.92 -26.34
N THR A 221 17.25 -41.95 -25.53
CA THR A 221 16.18 -42.96 -25.27
C THR A 221 16.07 -43.52 -23.85
N TYR A 222 16.95 -43.15 -22.91
CA TYR A 222 16.90 -43.71 -21.55
C TYR A 222 16.16 -42.80 -20.57
N LYS A 223 14.87 -43.09 -20.35
CA LYS A 223 14.06 -42.45 -19.30
C LYS A 223 14.68 -42.57 -17.90
N ASN A 224 15.42 -43.64 -17.63
CA ASN A 224 15.92 -44.01 -16.31
C ASN A 224 17.44 -43.83 -16.13
N ALA A 225 18.09 -43.01 -16.95
CA ALA A 225 19.52 -42.74 -16.79
C ALA A 225 19.77 -41.68 -15.69
N PRO A 226 20.70 -41.91 -14.75
CA PRO A 226 21.06 -40.91 -13.74
C PRO A 226 21.70 -39.68 -14.38
N LEU A 227 21.39 -38.50 -13.84
CA LEU A 227 22.12 -37.26 -14.12
C LEU A 227 23.59 -37.39 -13.71
N ASN A 228 24.46 -36.69 -14.44
CA ASN A 228 25.90 -36.70 -14.24
C ASN A 228 26.33 -35.59 -13.28
N LEU A 229 27.48 -35.80 -12.63
CA LEU A 229 28.24 -34.77 -11.94
C LEU A 229 29.60 -34.60 -12.61
N SER A 230 29.93 -33.36 -12.94
CA SER A 230 31.15 -32.99 -13.65
C SER A 230 31.96 -31.92 -12.93
N ASN A 231 33.28 -31.98 -13.04
CA ASN A 231 34.18 -31.02 -12.43
C ASN A 231 34.34 -29.75 -13.29
N GLY A 232 34.57 -28.61 -12.65
CA GLY A 232 34.88 -27.34 -13.31
C GLY A 232 33.70 -26.36 -13.27
N THR A 233 33.73 -25.36 -14.15
CA THR A 233 32.67 -24.33 -14.24
C THR A 233 31.70 -24.69 -15.37
N ALA A 234 30.43 -24.84 -15.05
CA ALA A 234 29.39 -25.11 -16.03
C ALA A 234 29.25 -23.93 -17.00
N LYS A 235 29.31 -24.20 -18.31
CA LYS A 235 29.02 -23.21 -19.38
C LYS A 235 27.57 -23.25 -19.87
N ASN A 236 26.88 -24.35 -19.58
CA ASN A 236 25.50 -24.69 -19.92
C ASN A 236 24.91 -25.54 -18.75
N ASN A 237 23.84 -26.30 -18.95
CA ASN A 237 23.08 -27.02 -17.90
C ASN A 237 22.35 -26.05 -16.96
N ILE A 238 21.52 -25.23 -17.58
CA ILE A 238 20.66 -24.25 -16.90
C ILE A 238 19.36 -24.95 -16.52
N TRP A 239 18.94 -24.75 -15.28
CA TRP A 239 17.72 -25.28 -14.71
C TRP A 239 16.77 -24.14 -14.31
N LYS A 240 15.48 -24.45 -14.18
CA LYS A 240 14.43 -23.56 -13.68
C LYS A 240 13.57 -24.30 -12.68
N PHE A 241 13.16 -23.59 -11.63
CA PHE A 241 12.18 -24.10 -10.69
C PHE A 241 10.77 -23.93 -11.25
N GLY A 242 9.94 -24.94 -11.02
CA GLY A 242 8.49 -24.86 -11.10
C GLY A 242 7.87 -25.41 -9.83
N PHE A 243 6.55 -25.49 -9.78
CA PHE A 243 5.84 -26.04 -8.63
C PHE A 243 4.73 -26.98 -9.11
N TYR A 244 4.65 -28.16 -8.51
CA TYR A 244 3.65 -29.19 -8.82
C TYR A 244 2.82 -29.46 -7.57
N SER A 245 1.49 -29.34 -7.67
CA SER A 245 0.57 -29.36 -6.53
C SER A 245 -0.58 -30.36 -6.67
N THR A 246 -0.51 -31.28 -7.64
CA THR A 246 -1.59 -32.24 -7.90
C THR A 246 -1.50 -33.46 -6.97
N GLU A 247 -0.29 -34.01 -6.81
CA GLU A 247 0.03 -35.15 -5.96
C GLU A 247 1.50 -34.98 -5.52
N ASN A 248 1.82 -35.25 -4.25
CA ASN A 248 3.15 -35.00 -3.66
C ASN A 248 3.62 -33.56 -3.90
N THR A 249 2.93 -32.58 -3.33
CA THR A 249 3.16 -31.16 -3.57
C THR A 249 4.63 -30.76 -3.37
N GLY A 250 5.28 -30.21 -4.40
CA GLY A 250 6.61 -29.62 -4.24
C GLY A 250 7.27 -29.05 -5.49
N TYR A 251 8.54 -28.69 -5.35
CA TYR A 251 9.28 -27.99 -6.38
C TYR A 251 9.77 -28.92 -7.46
N THR A 252 9.67 -28.47 -8.70
CA THR A 252 10.17 -29.20 -9.86
C THR A 252 11.43 -28.53 -10.38
N ILE A 253 12.40 -29.33 -10.82
CA ILE A 253 13.64 -28.85 -11.42
C ILE A 253 13.60 -29.19 -12.91
N CYS A 254 13.30 -28.18 -13.72
CA CYS A 254 13.12 -28.31 -15.16
C CYS A 254 14.38 -27.84 -15.90
N LYS A 255 14.79 -28.60 -16.91
CA LYS A 255 15.87 -28.25 -17.80
C LYS A 255 15.48 -27.05 -18.68
N ALA A 256 16.32 -26.01 -18.72
CA ALA A 256 16.06 -24.76 -19.43
C ALA A 256 16.95 -24.55 -20.68
N ASP A 257 18.07 -25.25 -20.78
CA ASP A 257 18.92 -25.30 -21.98
C ASP A 257 19.14 -26.75 -22.44
N ASN A 258 19.98 -27.00 -23.45
CA ASN A 258 20.26 -28.36 -23.93
C ASN A 258 18.96 -29.15 -24.25
N LEU A 259 17.96 -28.46 -24.81
CA LEU A 259 16.62 -28.98 -25.06
C LEU A 259 16.60 -30.00 -26.23
N PRO A 260 15.61 -30.91 -26.28
CA PRO A 260 15.47 -31.85 -27.39
C PRO A 260 15.40 -31.12 -28.73
N GLY A 261 16.30 -31.46 -29.66
CA GLY A 261 16.36 -30.87 -31.00
C GLY A 261 17.14 -29.55 -31.10
N ALA A 262 17.64 -29.00 -30.00
CA ALA A 262 18.56 -27.87 -30.01
C ALA A 262 20.00 -28.36 -30.31
N ASP A 263 20.64 -27.78 -31.32
CA ASP A 263 22.09 -27.85 -31.59
C ASP A 263 22.70 -29.19 -32.04
N GLY A 264 21.92 -30.07 -32.68
CA GLY A 264 22.46 -31.28 -33.33
C GLY A 264 22.96 -32.37 -32.37
N TYR A 265 22.63 -32.26 -31.08
CA TYR A 265 22.89 -33.29 -30.08
C TYR A 265 21.65 -34.16 -29.79
N ASN A 266 21.86 -35.45 -29.55
CA ASN A 266 20.82 -36.40 -29.14
C ASN A 266 20.46 -36.23 -27.65
N GLN A 267 19.58 -35.27 -27.34
CA GLN A 267 19.10 -34.98 -25.99
C GLN A 267 17.83 -35.80 -25.62
N SER A 268 17.61 -35.99 -24.32
CA SER A 268 16.38 -36.62 -23.80
C SER A 268 15.15 -35.77 -24.16
N SER A 269 14.02 -36.42 -24.49
CA SER A 269 12.71 -35.76 -24.64
C SER A 269 12.10 -35.33 -23.30
N TYR A 270 12.63 -35.85 -22.20
CA TYR A 270 12.21 -35.57 -20.84
C TYR A 270 12.98 -34.41 -20.23
N LEU A 271 12.32 -33.57 -19.44
CA LEU A 271 12.86 -32.27 -19.01
C LEU A 271 12.97 -32.09 -17.49
N TYR A 272 12.30 -32.91 -16.69
CA TYR A 272 12.22 -32.70 -15.24
C TYR A 272 13.03 -33.73 -14.48
N TRP A 273 13.74 -33.33 -13.42
CA TRP A 273 14.32 -34.29 -12.47
C TRP A 273 13.23 -35.21 -11.93
N ASN A 274 13.49 -36.51 -11.78
CA ASN A 274 12.53 -37.50 -11.29
C ASN A 274 13.21 -38.62 -10.49
N ASP A 275 12.52 -39.19 -9.50
CA ASP A 275 12.97 -40.34 -8.71
C ASP A 275 12.74 -41.66 -9.45
N TYR A 276 13.83 -42.39 -9.70
CA TYR A 276 13.78 -43.73 -10.27
C TYR A 276 14.25 -44.78 -9.29
N ASN A 277 13.46 -45.85 -9.15
CA ASN A 277 13.89 -47.09 -8.51
C ASN A 277 14.30 -48.10 -9.58
N LEU A 278 15.61 -48.41 -9.67
CA LEU A 278 16.19 -49.36 -10.62
C LEU A 278 16.42 -50.75 -10.03
N SER A 279 15.71 -51.10 -8.95
CA SER A 279 15.83 -52.37 -8.20
C SER A 279 17.15 -52.57 -7.44
N THR A 280 18.27 -52.10 -7.98
CA THR A 280 19.60 -52.15 -7.32
C THR A 280 20.10 -50.78 -6.84
N SER A 281 19.42 -49.70 -7.23
CA SER A 281 19.77 -48.33 -6.85
C SER A 281 18.58 -47.40 -7.03
N HIS A 282 18.58 -46.30 -6.28
CA HIS A 282 17.70 -45.16 -6.53
C HIS A 282 18.50 -44.03 -7.18
N VAL A 283 17.95 -43.44 -8.25
CA VAL A 283 18.65 -42.43 -9.04
C VAL A 283 17.77 -41.24 -9.40
N ILE A 284 18.40 -40.08 -9.59
CA ILE A 284 17.72 -38.91 -10.17
C ILE A 284 17.97 -38.89 -11.67
N GLY A 285 16.91 -39.09 -12.45
CA GLY A 285 16.91 -39.04 -13.92
C GLY A 285 16.03 -37.93 -14.47
N LEU A 286 15.73 -37.97 -15.77
CA LEU A 286 14.81 -37.04 -16.43
C LEU A 286 13.49 -37.72 -16.82
N TYR A 287 12.36 -37.11 -16.48
CA TYR A 287 11.03 -37.59 -16.88
C TYR A 287 10.07 -36.48 -17.37
N ASN A 288 8.87 -36.93 -17.79
CA ASN A 288 7.72 -36.05 -17.93
C ASN A 288 7.27 -35.60 -16.54
N LEU A 289 6.69 -34.41 -16.46
CA LEU A 289 6.19 -33.89 -15.20
C LEU A 289 5.14 -34.83 -14.58
N ASP A 290 5.47 -35.42 -13.44
CA ASP A 290 4.59 -36.24 -12.61
C ASP A 290 4.91 -36.02 -11.11
N ALA A 291 4.24 -36.76 -10.23
CA ALA A 291 4.43 -36.67 -8.78
C ALA A 291 5.88 -36.98 -8.32
N GLY A 292 6.68 -37.67 -9.13
CA GLY A 292 8.09 -37.95 -8.85
C GLY A 292 9.05 -36.80 -9.14
N CYS A 293 8.56 -35.77 -9.83
CA CYS A 293 9.34 -34.58 -10.13
C CYS A 293 9.41 -33.59 -8.97
N THR A 294 8.95 -33.97 -7.77
CA THR A 294 8.71 -33.06 -6.66
C THR A 294 9.81 -33.17 -5.61
N PHE A 295 10.37 -32.02 -5.25
CA PHE A 295 11.49 -31.89 -4.34
C PHE A 295 11.24 -30.80 -3.30
N VAL A 296 11.90 -30.95 -2.16
CA VAL A 296 11.97 -29.97 -1.08
C VAL A 296 13.44 -29.67 -0.77
N PHE A 297 13.72 -28.42 -0.42
CA PHE A 297 15.06 -27.93 -0.12
C PHE A 297 15.15 -27.57 1.37
N TYR A 298 16.16 -28.08 2.07
CA TYR A 298 16.42 -27.76 3.46
C TYR A 298 17.76 -27.02 3.59
N SER A 299 17.81 -25.96 4.39
CA SER A 299 19.07 -25.29 4.75
C SER A 299 18.98 -24.69 6.15
N SER A 300 20.02 -24.86 6.96
CA SER A 300 20.17 -24.19 8.25
C SER A 300 20.79 -22.79 8.14
N ASP A 301 21.11 -22.33 6.92
CA ASP A 301 21.72 -21.02 6.70
C ASP A 301 20.71 -19.88 6.96
N ARG A 302 21.15 -18.88 7.73
CA ARG A 302 20.32 -17.71 8.07
C ARG A 302 19.88 -16.91 6.83
N ARG A 303 20.69 -16.91 5.76
CA ARG A 303 20.34 -16.27 4.49
C ARG A 303 19.14 -16.96 3.84
N HIS A 304 19.02 -18.28 3.98
CA HIS A 304 17.84 -19.00 3.51
C HIS A 304 16.62 -18.68 4.36
N LEU A 305 16.74 -18.72 5.69
CA LEU A 305 15.65 -18.33 6.58
C LEU A 305 15.13 -16.93 6.24
N ASN A 306 16.04 -15.96 6.11
CA ASN A 306 15.69 -14.58 5.78
C ASN A 306 14.99 -14.48 4.41
N HIS A 307 15.44 -15.27 3.42
CA HIS A 307 14.79 -15.38 2.11
C HIS A 307 13.36 -15.93 2.23
N LEU A 308 13.14 -16.99 3.00
CA LEU A 308 11.80 -17.57 3.22
C LEU A 308 10.87 -16.56 3.91
N LEU A 309 11.33 -15.96 5.01
CA LEU A 309 10.56 -14.97 5.77
C LEU A 309 10.21 -13.73 4.93
N ALA A 310 11.13 -13.25 4.09
CA ALA A 310 10.90 -12.10 3.20
C ALA A 310 9.86 -12.40 2.11
N ASN A 311 9.71 -13.67 1.72
CA ASN A 311 8.67 -14.13 0.80
C ASN A 311 7.36 -14.54 1.50
N GLY A 312 7.21 -14.22 2.79
CA GLY A 312 5.96 -14.42 3.53
C GLY A 312 5.74 -15.86 4.03
N VAL A 313 6.78 -16.69 4.06
CA VAL A 313 6.69 -18.06 4.59
C VAL A 313 6.61 -18.01 6.13
N PRO A 314 5.55 -18.56 6.75
CA PRO A 314 5.35 -18.53 8.20
C PRO A 314 6.14 -19.65 8.88
N LEU A 315 7.37 -19.37 9.31
CA LEU A 315 8.20 -20.31 10.06
C LEU A 315 8.04 -20.08 11.57
N ASP A 316 7.53 -21.08 12.27
CA ASP A 316 7.42 -21.08 13.73
C ASP A 316 8.77 -21.45 14.39
N ASN A 317 8.94 -21.02 15.64
CA ASN A 317 10.08 -21.39 16.51
C ASN A 317 11.48 -21.02 15.99
N VAL A 318 11.60 -19.98 15.17
CA VAL A 318 12.90 -19.39 14.84
C VAL A 318 13.60 -18.95 16.14
N PRO A 319 14.75 -19.55 16.52
CA PRO A 319 15.43 -19.18 17.75
C PRO A 319 15.81 -17.70 17.74
N ALA A 320 15.52 -17.02 18.84
CA ALA A 320 15.93 -15.64 19.02
C ALA A 320 17.44 -15.61 19.30
N ASP A 321 18.20 -14.93 18.43
CA ASP A 321 19.64 -14.79 18.46
C ASP A 321 20.07 -13.32 18.56
N GLY A 322 21.35 -13.08 18.90
CA GLY A 322 21.91 -11.73 19.03
C GLY A 322 21.08 -10.82 19.96
N PHE A 323 20.73 -9.62 19.48
CA PHE A 323 19.89 -8.68 20.22
C PHE A 323 18.52 -9.25 20.61
N LYS A 324 17.90 -10.05 19.72
CA LYS A 324 16.57 -10.63 19.96
C LYS A 324 16.58 -11.74 20.99
N ALA A 325 17.73 -12.39 21.24
CA ALA A 325 17.89 -13.35 22.33
C ALA A 325 17.64 -12.70 23.69
N TYR A 326 17.91 -11.40 23.82
CA TYR A 326 17.74 -10.65 25.06
C TYR A 326 16.46 -9.82 25.08
N VAL A 327 16.02 -9.30 23.92
CA VAL A 327 14.89 -8.37 23.83
C VAL A 327 13.69 -9.02 23.14
N ASP A 328 12.56 -9.11 23.85
CA ASP A 328 11.27 -9.58 23.32
C ASP A 328 10.57 -8.46 22.55
N SER A 329 10.46 -7.28 23.17
CA SER A 329 9.94 -6.07 22.55
C SER A 329 10.63 -4.84 23.11
N ILE A 330 10.71 -3.78 22.29
CA ILE A 330 11.29 -2.50 22.67
C ILE A 330 10.52 -1.37 22.00
N ARG A 331 10.28 -0.31 22.77
CA ARG A 331 9.57 0.89 22.34
C ARG A 331 10.33 2.15 22.71
N LEU A 332 10.27 3.12 21.81
CA LEU A 332 10.65 4.51 22.05
C LEU A 332 9.39 5.38 21.97
N ASN A 333 9.08 6.13 23.02
CA ASN A 333 7.86 6.96 23.10
C ASN A 333 6.56 6.18 22.80
N ASP A 334 6.39 5.01 23.44
CA ASP A 334 5.28 4.06 23.19
C ASP A 334 5.21 3.48 21.75
N LYS A 335 6.20 3.74 20.89
CA LYS A 335 6.26 3.20 19.53
C LYS A 335 7.19 2.00 19.45
N ASP A 336 6.67 0.87 18.98
CA ASP A 336 7.52 -0.28 18.66
C ASP A 336 8.57 0.09 17.62
N LEU A 337 9.77 -0.45 17.80
CA LEU A 337 10.79 -0.41 16.75
C LEU A 337 10.41 -1.37 15.61
N THR A 338 10.44 -0.88 14.37
CA THR A 338 10.23 -1.71 13.18
C THR A 338 11.52 -2.41 12.81
N TYR A 339 11.51 -3.73 12.59
CA TYR A 339 12.73 -4.49 12.28
C TYR A 339 12.80 -4.87 10.80
N ASP A 340 13.90 -4.51 10.15
CA ASP A 340 14.29 -4.97 8.81
C ASP A 340 15.08 -6.28 8.91
N ARG A 341 14.47 -7.37 8.45
CA ARG A 341 15.01 -8.72 8.50
C ARG A 341 16.18 -8.93 7.54
N ILE A 342 16.23 -8.19 6.43
CA ILE A 342 17.30 -8.33 5.43
C ILE A 342 18.50 -7.48 5.81
N ALA A 343 18.25 -6.24 6.23
CA ALA A 343 19.32 -5.31 6.61
C ALA A 343 19.78 -5.46 8.07
N ASP A 344 19.15 -6.39 8.82
CA ASP A 344 19.37 -6.71 10.23
C ASP A 344 19.49 -5.47 11.13
N ARG A 345 18.44 -4.64 11.10
CA ARG A 345 18.42 -3.37 11.83
C ARG A 345 17.01 -2.92 12.17
N TYR A 346 16.91 -2.08 13.17
CA TYR A 346 15.68 -1.46 13.63
C TYR A 346 15.49 -0.06 13.06
N TYR A 347 14.23 0.37 12.98
CA TYR A 347 13.83 1.69 12.55
C TYR A 347 12.83 2.30 13.55
N ALA A 348 12.93 3.61 13.75
CA ALA A 348 11.94 4.38 14.49
C ALA A 348 11.66 5.73 13.81
N PRO A 349 10.40 6.20 13.79
CA PRO A 349 10.11 7.56 13.36
C PRO A 349 10.51 8.56 14.45
N LEU A 350 11.00 9.72 14.02
CA LEU A 350 11.34 10.86 14.85
C LEU A 350 10.27 11.97 14.74
N PRO A 351 9.94 12.64 15.85
CA PRO A 351 9.08 13.82 15.83
C PRO A 351 9.65 14.94 14.93
N ALA A 352 8.78 15.68 14.23
CA ALA A 352 9.24 16.74 13.31
C ALA A 352 10.02 17.88 14.00
N ASN A 353 9.85 18.08 15.31
CA ASN A 353 10.58 19.08 16.09
C ASN A 353 12.03 18.66 16.43
N THR A 354 12.43 17.41 16.17
CA THR A 354 13.83 16.98 16.32
C THR A 354 14.65 17.13 15.03
N ARG A 355 14.02 17.60 13.94
CA ARG A 355 14.72 17.93 12.68
C ARG A 355 15.81 18.98 12.91
N ARG A 356 16.84 18.93 12.05
CA ARG A 356 18.03 19.82 12.10
C ARG A 356 18.89 19.59 13.35
N GLU A 357 19.15 18.32 13.66
CA GLU A 357 20.09 17.92 14.71
C GLU A 357 19.74 18.47 16.09
N ALA A 358 18.44 18.51 16.42
CA ALA A 358 18.02 18.81 17.78
C ALA A 358 18.13 17.55 18.67
N ASP A 359 18.24 17.76 19.98
CA ASP A 359 18.26 16.66 20.93
C ASP A 359 16.91 15.93 20.95
N TYR A 360 16.96 14.61 21.10
CA TYR A 360 15.77 13.78 21.21
C TYR A 360 15.72 13.10 22.58
N THR A 361 14.87 13.62 23.45
CA THR A 361 14.53 13.01 24.73
C THR A 361 13.26 12.18 24.58
N THR A 362 13.31 10.92 25.01
CA THR A 362 12.21 9.96 24.85
C THR A 362 12.19 8.91 25.96
N THR A 363 11.06 8.22 26.14
CA THR A 363 10.96 7.08 27.05
C THR A 363 11.38 5.79 26.37
N VAL A 364 12.05 4.91 27.11
CA VAL A 364 12.41 3.56 26.65
C VAL A 364 11.61 2.55 27.45
N GLN A 365 10.87 1.69 26.74
CA GLN A 365 10.18 0.56 27.34
C GLN A 365 10.70 -0.71 26.69
N VAL A 366 11.12 -1.67 27.49
CA VAL A 366 11.71 -2.90 27.00
C VAL A 366 11.17 -4.07 27.80
N LYS A 367 10.87 -5.15 27.10
CA LYS A 367 10.58 -6.45 27.70
C LYS A 367 11.76 -7.37 27.38
N PHE A 368 12.54 -7.71 28.40
CA PHE A 368 13.64 -8.66 28.26
C PHE A 368 13.14 -10.11 28.29
N ARG A 369 13.80 -10.99 27.53
CA ARG A 369 13.53 -12.44 27.54
C ARG A 369 14.20 -13.15 28.73
N PRO A 370 15.49 -12.92 29.04
CA PRO A 370 16.12 -13.56 30.19
C PRO A 370 15.53 -13.02 31.49
N THR A 371 15.50 -13.87 32.50
CA THR A 371 15.04 -13.51 33.85
C THR A 371 16.18 -13.72 34.85
N GLY A 372 16.28 -12.85 35.87
CA GLY A 372 17.21 -13.02 36.99
C GLY A 372 18.47 -12.14 37.00
N ASP A 373 18.76 -11.42 35.92
CA ASP A 373 19.81 -10.39 35.86
C ASP A 373 19.18 -9.00 35.66
N ASP A 374 19.92 -7.93 35.98
CA ASP A 374 19.53 -6.56 35.69
C ASP A 374 19.98 -6.17 34.26
N TYR A 375 19.04 -5.78 33.42
CA TYR A 375 19.29 -5.41 32.03
C TYR A 375 18.76 -4.01 31.75
N THR A 376 19.56 -3.22 31.04
CA THR A 376 19.19 -1.88 30.57
C THR A 376 19.50 -1.74 29.08
N ILE A 377 18.97 -0.68 28.46
CA ILE A 377 19.25 -0.33 27.07
C ILE A 377 20.20 0.87 27.03
N ARG A 378 21.12 0.86 26.08
CA ARG A 378 21.99 1.99 25.71
C ARG A 378 21.84 2.28 24.22
N ILE A 379 21.82 3.55 23.82
CA ILE A 379 21.85 3.97 22.42
C ILE A 379 23.11 4.82 22.18
N ASP A 380 24.02 4.32 21.35
CA ASP A 380 25.41 4.78 21.23
C ASP A 380 26.07 4.86 22.62
N ASP A 381 26.39 6.06 23.09
CA ASP A 381 27.01 6.34 24.39
C ASP A 381 25.99 6.88 25.43
N ASN A 382 24.69 6.81 25.14
CA ASN A 382 23.63 7.37 25.98
C ASN A 382 22.90 6.25 26.73
N ASP A 383 22.95 6.29 28.06
CA ASP A 383 22.25 5.37 28.95
C ASP A 383 20.81 5.82 29.22
N VAL A 384 19.93 4.87 29.52
CA VAL A 384 18.59 5.15 30.04
C VAL A 384 18.71 5.62 31.49
N ASN A 385 18.09 6.76 31.79
CA ASN A 385 17.99 7.37 33.11
C ASN A 385 17.08 6.54 34.04
N GLU A 386 17.16 6.79 35.35
CA GLU A 386 16.33 6.13 36.37
C GLU A 386 14.82 6.33 36.15
N ASP A 387 14.41 7.43 35.51
CA ASP A 387 13.02 7.72 35.16
C ASP A 387 12.54 7.03 33.88
N GLY A 388 13.39 6.18 33.27
CA GLY A 388 13.10 5.45 32.04
C GLY A 388 13.26 6.28 30.77
N THR A 389 13.80 7.51 30.87
CA THR A 389 14.07 8.36 29.71
C THR A 389 15.49 8.19 29.17
N ILE A 390 15.68 8.46 27.89
CA ILE A 390 16.99 8.59 27.25
C ILE A 390 17.02 9.89 26.46
N THR A 391 18.17 10.57 26.45
CA THR A 391 18.40 11.73 25.58
C THR A 391 19.50 11.40 24.59
N ILE A 392 19.16 11.46 23.30
CA ILE A 392 20.09 11.31 22.20
C ILE A 392 20.44 12.72 21.69
N PRO A 393 21.66 13.21 21.92
CA PRO A 393 22.03 14.55 21.51
C PRO A 393 22.16 14.63 19.99
N ALA A 394 21.75 15.77 19.42
CA ALA A 394 21.83 16.05 17.99
C ALA A 394 21.38 14.88 17.11
N VAL A 395 20.17 14.36 17.35
CA VAL A 395 19.69 13.17 16.63
C VAL A 395 19.56 13.48 15.14
N SER A 396 20.02 12.55 14.33
CA SER A 396 20.00 12.61 12.87
C SER A 396 19.62 11.25 12.27
N CYS A 397 19.01 11.27 11.09
CA CYS A 397 18.71 10.06 10.30
C CYS A 397 19.86 9.67 9.34
N ASP A 398 20.91 10.48 9.24
CA ASP A 398 22.03 10.29 8.31
C ASP A 398 23.01 9.20 8.73
N LYS A 399 22.90 8.72 9.98
CA LYS A 399 23.72 7.64 10.53
C LYS A 399 22.88 6.53 11.15
N SER A 400 23.51 5.38 11.32
CA SER A 400 23.01 4.30 12.17
C SER A 400 23.54 4.48 13.58
N TYR A 401 22.71 4.16 14.57
CA TYR A 401 23.03 4.12 15.99
C TYR A 401 23.21 2.67 16.41
N LYS A 402 24.03 2.42 17.43
CA LYS A 402 24.12 1.11 18.09
C LYS A 402 23.15 1.08 19.25
N ILE A 403 22.20 0.15 19.22
CA ILE A 403 21.35 -0.14 20.38
C ILE A 403 21.87 -1.38 21.09
N SER A 404 22.23 -1.25 22.36
CA SER A 404 22.91 -2.27 23.15
C SER A 404 22.08 -2.69 24.35
N VAL A 405 22.15 -3.98 24.69
CA VAL A 405 21.68 -4.53 25.96
C VAL A 405 22.86 -4.54 26.92
N ILE A 406 22.72 -3.83 28.03
CA ILE A 406 23.75 -3.74 29.08
C ILE A 406 23.29 -4.57 30.28
N LYS A 407 24.08 -5.59 30.61
CA LYS A 407 23.89 -6.45 31.80
C LYS A 407 24.62 -5.85 33.00
N ASN A 408 23.92 -5.81 34.14
CA ASN A 408 24.41 -5.35 35.44
C ASN A 408 25.11 -3.98 35.38
N GLY A 409 24.64 -3.09 34.49
CA GLY A 409 25.13 -1.72 34.31
C GLY A 409 26.48 -1.56 33.60
N THR A 410 27.20 -2.64 33.26
CA THR A 410 28.57 -2.51 32.72
C THR A 410 28.87 -3.35 31.48
N GLU A 411 28.22 -4.49 31.30
CA GLU A 411 28.60 -5.46 30.26
C GLU A 411 27.64 -5.39 29.06
N GLU A 412 28.14 -5.07 27.86
CA GLU A 412 27.36 -5.20 26.63
C GLU A 412 27.25 -6.67 26.22
N VAL A 413 26.04 -7.24 26.32
CA VAL A 413 25.79 -8.67 26.06
C VAL A 413 25.13 -8.93 24.71
N ALA A 414 24.53 -7.90 24.11
CA ALA A 414 24.00 -7.94 22.75
C ALA A 414 23.85 -6.52 22.19
N ALA A 415 23.87 -6.40 20.87
CA ALA A 415 23.63 -5.12 20.19
C ALA A 415 22.96 -5.33 18.83
N ALA A 416 22.28 -4.28 18.34
CA ALA A 416 21.75 -4.18 17.00
C ALA A 416 21.96 -2.77 16.44
N SER A 417 21.70 -2.60 15.14
CA SER A 417 21.66 -1.29 14.49
C SER A 417 20.27 -0.66 14.61
N LEU A 418 20.21 0.65 14.87
CA LEU A 418 19.00 1.46 14.88
C LEU A 418 19.14 2.64 13.92
N ASN A 419 18.22 2.77 12.98
CA ASN A 419 18.09 3.92 12.09
C ASN A 419 16.84 4.74 12.45
N PHE A 420 16.91 6.04 12.24
CA PHE A 420 15.77 6.92 12.39
C PHE A 420 15.25 7.41 11.03
N THR A 421 14.03 7.92 11.03
CA THR A 421 13.41 8.61 9.90
C THR A 421 12.46 9.69 10.39
N PHE A 422 12.29 10.81 9.65
CA PHE A 422 11.25 11.79 9.95
C PHE A 422 9.90 11.47 9.27
N LEU A 423 9.81 10.33 8.59
CA LEU A 423 8.59 9.83 7.96
C LEU A 423 7.90 8.81 8.88
N PRO A 424 6.56 8.77 8.93
CA PRO A 424 5.86 7.64 9.52
C PRO A 424 6.26 6.32 8.86
N ILE A 425 6.26 5.25 9.64
CA ILE A 425 6.57 3.91 9.17
C ILE A 425 5.27 3.12 9.00
N VAL A 426 5.13 2.43 7.87
CA VAL A 426 3.99 1.57 7.57
C VAL A 426 4.47 0.13 7.38
N GLU A 427 4.01 -0.78 8.23
CA GLU A 427 4.29 -2.21 8.13
C GLU A 427 3.10 -2.93 7.52
N LEU A 428 3.35 -3.64 6.43
CA LEU A 428 2.41 -4.50 5.73
C LEU A 428 2.83 -5.96 5.93
N GLU A 429 1.92 -6.80 6.39
CA GLU A 429 2.14 -8.25 6.49
C GLU A 429 1.06 -8.99 5.71
N MET A 430 1.44 -9.76 4.69
CA MET A 430 0.53 -10.56 3.86
C MET A 430 1.28 -11.67 3.12
N SER A 431 0.61 -12.81 2.89
CA SER A 431 1.18 -13.94 2.14
C SER A 431 1.35 -13.67 0.64
N GLY A 432 0.67 -12.66 0.10
CA GLY A 432 0.78 -12.26 -1.31
C GLY A 432 -0.28 -11.23 -1.69
N CYS A 433 -0.15 -10.60 -2.86
CA CYS A 433 -1.11 -9.61 -3.35
C CYS A 433 -1.22 -9.64 -4.88
N ASN A 434 -2.36 -9.22 -5.41
CA ASN A 434 -2.68 -9.20 -6.84
C ASN A 434 -3.61 -8.02 -7.17
N GLY A 435 -3.91 -7.80 -8.45
CA GLY A 435 -4.79 -6.71 -8.91
C GLY A 435 -6.28 -7.03 -8.97
N SER A 436 -6.66 -8.30 -8.83
CA SER A 436 -8.02 -8.78 -9.08
C SER A 436 -8.87 -8.84 -7.80
N TYR A 437 -8.35 -9.44 -6.73
CA TYR A 437 -9.04 -9.62 -5.45
C TYR A 437 -8.19 -9.13 -4.27
N TYR A 438 -8.85 -8.88 -3.14
CA TYR A 438 -8.20 -8.45 -1.91
C TYR A 438 -7.62 -9.65 -1.15
N THR A 439 -6.35 -9.57 -0.72
CA THR A 439 -5.74 -10.52 0.21
C THR A 439 -5.73 -9.94 1.62
N THR A 440 -6.25 -10.69 2.60
CA THR A 440 -6.21 -10.30 4.01
C THR A 440 -4.78 -10.41 4.57
N GLY A 441 -4.44 -9.47 5.44
CA GLY A 441 -3.16 -9.36 6.12
C GLY A 441 -3.26 -8.40 7.31
N ARG A 442 -2.11 -7.85 7.73
CA ARG A 442 -2.03 -6.90 8.85
C ARG A 442 -1.39 -5.60 8.42
N LEU A 443 -1.83 -4.52 9.04
CA LEU A 443 -1.32 -3.16 8.86
C LEU A 443 -0.90 -2.60 10.22
N ARG A 444 0.28 -2.02 10.31
CA ARG A 444 0.64 -1.13 11.42
C ARG A 444 1.17 0.18 10.87
N VAL A 445 0.70 1.31 11.42
CA VAL A 445 1.13 2.65 11.03
C VAL A 445 1.71 3.35 12.25
N THR A 446 3.02 3.51 12.26
CA THR A 446 3.77 4.12 13.36
C THR A 446 4.13 5.55 13.00
N ASP A 447 3.40 6.51 13.56
CA ASP A 447 3.65 7.95 13.42
C ASP A 447 4.17 8.51 14.74
N ALA A 448 5.31 9.22 14.70
CA ALA A 448 5.91 9.87 15.85
C ALA A 448 5.03 10.99 16.43
N ALA A 449 4.17 11.61 15.61
CA ALA A 449 3.24 12.65 16.05
C ALA A 449 1.97 12.10 16.73
N ALA A 450 1.68 10.81 16.55
CA ALA A 450 0.51 10.17 17.17
C ALA A 450 0.83 9.79 18.63
N ASN A 451 -0.12 9.97 19.54
CA ASN A 451 0.04 9.59 20.94
C ASN A 451 -0.12 8.08 21.14
N GLY A 452 0.65 7.50 22.07
CA GLY A 452 0.49 6.12 22.53
C GLY A 452 0.89 5.05 21.50
N TYR A 453 0.49 3.81 21.76
CA TYR A 453 0.84 2.65 20.96
C TYR A 453 0.20 2.65 19.56
N ALA A 454 0.95 2.22 18.55
CA ALA A 454 0.44 2.00 17.20
C ALA A 454 -0.19 0.60 17.08
N PRO A 455 -1.53 0.46 16.97
CA PRO A 455 -2.17 -0.84 16.91
C PRO A 455 -1.85 -1.57 15.61
N THR A 456 -1.77 -2.90 15.69
CA THR A 456 -1.81 -3.77 14.51
C THR A 456 -3.27 -4.00 14.14
N LEU A 457 -3.64 -3.65 12.91
CA LEU A 457 -4.99 -3.74 12.39
C LEU A 457 -5.09 -4.88 11.36
N ILE A 458 -6.28 -5.48 11.24
CA ILE A 458 -6.58 -6.37 10.12
C ILE A 458 -6.86 -5.50 8.90
N ALA A 459 -6.18 -5.81 7.80
CA ALA A 459 -6.29 -5.08 6.55
C ALA A 459 -6.37 -6.04 5.37
N ALA A 460 -7.00 -5.62 4.29
CA ALA A 460 -7.05 -6.35 3.04
C ALA A 460 -6.43 -5.51 1.92
N TYR A 461 -5.59 -6.14 1.11
CA TYR A 461 -4.70 -5.49 0.14
C TYR A 461 -5.02 -5.92 -1.28
N ARG A 462 -5.05 -4.97 -2.20
CA ARG A 462 -5.10 -5.23 -3.65
C ARG A 462 -4.17 -4.28 -4.37
N TYR A 463 -3.43 -4.74 -5.38
CA TYR A 463 -2.70 -3.85 -6.27
C TYR A 463 -3.67 -2.91 -6.98
N ARG A 464 -3.22 -1.70 -7.28
CA ARG A 464 -4.03 -0.67 -7.93
C ARG A 464 -3.28 0.05 -9.04
N GLY A 465 -4.07 0.68 -9.90
CA GLY A 465 -3.60 1.39 -11.10
C GLY A 465 -3.44 0.44 -12.28
N ALA A 466 -3.68 0.93 -13.50
CA ALA A 466 -3.56 0.11 -14.70
C ALA A 466 -2.07 -0.06 -15.08
N SER A 467 -1.42 1.03 -15.49
CA SER A 467 0.01 1.04 -15.83
C SER A 467 0.92 0.80 -14.62
N ALA A 468 0.52 1.30 -13.44
CA ALA A 468 1.28 1.17 -12.19
C ALA A 468 1.58 -0.30 -11.83
N GLN A 469 0.68 -1.23 -12.18
CA GLN A 469 0.88 -2.66 -11.97
C GLN A 469 2.03 -3.25 -12.80
N GLY A 470 2.53 -2.56 -13.82
CA GLY A 470 3.71 -2.97 -14.59
C GLY A 470 5.05 -2.73 -13.89
N TYR A 471 5.09 -1.92 -12.83
CA TYR A 471 6.33 -1.61 -12.11
C TYR A 471 6.69 -2.68 -11.07
N SER A 472 7.97 -2.89 -10.81
CA SER A 472 8.44 -3.79 -9.76
C SER A 472 7.92 -3.37 -8.37
N LYS A 473 7.79 -2.06 -8.15
CA LYS A 473 7.18 -1.47 -6.96
C LYS A 473 5.68 -1.27 -7.17
N LYS A 474 4.85 -1.84 -6.30
CA LYS A 474 3.38 -1.86 -6.45
C LYS A 474 2.70 -0.83 -5.56
N SER A 475 1.67 -0.16 -6.07
CA SER A 475 0.73 0.64 -5.27
C SER A 475 -0.39 -0.25 -4.72
N TYR A 476 -0.90 0.05 -3.53
CA TYR A 476 -1.92 -0.75 -2.83
C TYR A 476 -3.21 0.05 -2.59
N ASN A 477 -4.35 -0.60 -2.82
CA ASN A 477 -5.60 -0.26 -2.14
C ASN A 477 -5.68 -1.07 -0.84
N ILE A 478 -5.98 -0.39 0.25
CA ILE A 478 -6.09 -0.97 1.59
C ILE A 478 -7.54 -0.83 2.06
N LYS A 479 -8.14 -1.93 2.53
CA LYS A 479 -9.42 -1.97 3.24
C LYS A 479 -9.19 -2.46 4.67
N LEU A 480 -9.54 -1.68 5.68
CA LEU A 480 -9.46 -2.08 7.09
C LEU A 480 -10.69 -2.89 7.50
N ARG A 481 -10.47 -3.94 8.30
CA ARG A 481 -11.50 -4.88 8.71
C ARG A 481 -11.42 -5.26 10.18
N ASP A 482 -12.52 -5.77 10.74
CA ASP A 482 -12.52 -6.54 11.99
C ASP A 482 -12.23 -8.03 11.71
N GLU A 483 -12.25 -8.85 12.77
CA GLU A 483 -12.04 -10.30 12.71
C GLU A 483 -13.13 -11.02 11.91
N GLN A 484 -14.33 -10.44 11.81
CA GLN A 484 -15.46 -10.97 11.06
C GLN A 484 -15.44 -10.52 9.58
N GLY A 485 -14.46 -9.70 9.19
CA GLY A 485 -14.30 -9.18 7.84
C GLY A 485 -15.13 -7.93 7.54
N ASN A 486 -15.86 -7.38 8.52
CA ASN A 486 -16.61 -6.14 8.37
C ASN A 486 -15.67 -4.94 8.30
N SER A 487 -16.09 -3.88 7.61
CA SER A 487 -15.30 -2.66 7.51
C SER A 487 -15.16 -1.94 8.85
N VAL A 488 -13.93 -1.56 9.22
CA VAL A 488 -13.63 -0.77 10.42
C VAL A 488 -12.94 0.52 10.01
N ASP A 489 -13.47 1.66 10.45
CA ASP A 489 -12.82 2.95 10.21
C ASP A 489 -11.68 3.18 11.22
N HIS A 490 -10.53 3.67 10.75
CA HIS A 490 -9.44 4.13 11.60
C HIS A 490 -8.92 5.48 11.09
N GLU A 491 -8.48 6.36 12.00
CA GLU A 491 -7.89 7.65 11.65
C GLU A 491 -6.35 7.54 11.61
N PHE A 492 -5.73 8.01 10.52
CA PHE A 492 -4.29 8.16 10.43
C PHE A 492 -3.90 9.61 10.16
N PHE A 493 -2.81 10.10 10.77
CA PHE A 493 -2.22 11.42 10.52
C PHE A 493 -3.16 12.62 10.73
N GLY A 494 -4.23 12.48 11.54
CA GLY A 494 -5.28 13.50 11.69
C GLY A 494 -6.14 13.70 10.44
N LEU A 495 -6.18 12.70 9.54
CA LEU A 495 -7.01 12.69 8.34
C LEU A 495 -8.43 12.20 8.68
N ARG A 496 -9.27 11.92 7.67
CA ARG A 496 -10.64 11.45 7.96
C ARG A 496 -10.60 10.04 8.57
N ASN A 497 -11.48 9.76 9.53
CA ASN A 497 -11.71 8.41 10.01
C ASN A 497 -12.28 7.55 8.89
N ASP A 498 -11.57 6.49 8.48
CA ASP A 498 -11.92 5.72 7.29
C ASP A 498 -11.36 4.29 7.27
N ASN A 499 -12.04 3.41 6.55
CA ASN A 499 -11.62 2.04 6.31
C ASN A 499 -10.86 1.88 4.98
N ASN A 500 -10.81 2.91 4.14
CA ASN A 500 -10.29 2.84 2.78
C ASN A 500 -9.09 3.76 2.57
N TRP A 501 -7.91 3.18 2.39
CA TRP A 501 -6.66 3.92 2.21
C TRP A 501 -5.97 3.54 0.90
N ILE A 502 -5.13 4.46 0.41
CA ILE A 502 -4.24 4.23 -0.73
C ILE A 502 -2.82 4.33 -0.25
N LEU A 503 -1.98 3.40 -0.69
CA LEU A 503 -0.54 3.47 -0.54
C LEU A 503 0.07 3.57 -1.94
N ASP A 504 0.42 4.79 -2.35
CA ASP A 504 0.92 5.09 -3.69
C ASP A 504 2.44 4.93 -3.78
N ALA A 505 2.89 4.05 -4.67
CA ALA A 505 4.30 3.74 -4.92
C ALA A 505 5.05 4.85 -5.64
N MET A 506 4.32 5.68 -6.40
CA MET A 506 4.83 6.79 -7.21
C MET A 506 5.90 6.35 -8.23
N ALA A 507 5.89 5.08 -8.64
CA ALA A 507 7.02 4.41 -9.30
C ALA A 507 7.52 5.05 -10.61
N VAL A 508 6.66 5.78 -11.32
CA VAL A 508 6.99 6.50 -12.56
C VAL A 508 7.46 7.95 -12.31
N ASP A 509 7.10 8.52 -11.15
CA ASP A 509 7.45 9.89 -10.78
C ASP A 509 8.87 9.95 -10.23
N MET A 510 9.79 10.48 -11.03
CA MET A 510 11.20 10.63 -10.67
C MET A 510 11.44 11.42 -9.37
N SER A 511 10.49 12.26 -8.94
CA SER A 511 10.57 13.04 -7.71
C SER A 511 9.84 12.41 -6.52
N CYS A 512 9.08 11.34 -6.73
CA CYS A 512 8.23 10.71 -5.72
C CYS A 512 7.24 11.67 -5.03
N MET A 513 6.79 12.76 -5.66
CA MET A 513 5.98 13.78 -4.97
C MET A 513 5.01 14.61 -5.82
N ARG A 514 5.04 14.56 -7.16
CA ARG A 514 4.20 15.39 -8.04
C ARG A 514 2.71 15.24 -7.75
N ASN A 515 2.24 14.01 -7.57
CA ASN A 515 0.84 13.74 -7.30
C ASN A 515 0.39 14.40 -5.97
N ARG A 516 1.19 14.26 -4.91
CA ARG A 516 0.92 14.84 -3.59
C ARG A 516 1.03 16.36 -3.59
N VAL A 517 2.10 16.92 -4.15
CA VAL A 517 2.29 18.38 -4.27
C VAL A 517 1.14 19.02 -5.03
N SER A 518 0.69 18.40 -6.13
CA SER A 518 -0.40 18.94 -6.94
C SER A 518 -1.74 18.88 -6.20
N THR A 519 -2.03 17.77 -5.52
CA THR A 519 -3.28 17.64 -4.74
C THR A 519 -3.29 18.52 -3.49
N ASP A 520 -2.15 18.79 -2.86
CA ASP A 520 -2.04 19.78 -1.78
C ASP A 520 -2.23 21.21 -2.29
N LEU A 521 -1.63 21.55 -3.43
CA LEU A 521 -1.86 22.84 -4.07
C LEU A 521 -3.35 23.03 -4.38
N TRP A 522 -4.00 22.04 -4.99
CA TRP A 522 -5.44 22.08 -5.27
C TRP A 522 -6.28 22.35 -4.01
N ASN A 523 -6.01 21.65 -2.91
CA ASN A 523 -6.74 21.85 -1.66
C ASN A 523 -6.58 23.26 -1.07
N ASP A 524 -5.45 23.93 -1.34
CA ASP A 524 -5.13 25.23 -0.77
C ASP A 524 -5.81 26.38 -1.52
N PHE A 525 -5.82 26.36 -2.86
CA PHE A 525 -6.30 27.49 -3.65
C PHE A 525 -7.67 27.31 -4.29
N ALA A 526 -8.07 26.07 -4.59
CA ALA A 526 -9.25 25.83 -5.39
C ALA A 526 -10.51 26.24 -4.64
N THR A 527 -11.44 26.82 -5.39
CA THR A 527 -12.79 27.13 -4.92
C THR A 527 -13.40 25.86 -4.30
N PRO A 528 -13.86 25.90 -3.03
CA PRO A 528 -14.48 24.74 -2.40
C PRO A 528 -15.66 24.24 -3.24
N PRO A 529 -15.96 22.92 -3.29
CA PRO A 529 -17.05 22.41 -4.11
C PRO A 529 -18.41 23.00 -3.70
N TYR A 530 -19.35 23.16 -4.64
CA TYR A 530 -20.59 23.93 -4.42
C TYR A 530 -21.37 23.52 -3.16
N GLN A 531 -21.51 22.24 -2.84
CA GLN A 531 -22.18 21.76 -1.62
C GLN A 531 -21.53 22.26 -0.32
N ARG A 532 -20.24 22.59 -0.34
CA ARG A 532 -19.54 23.23 0.77
C ARG A 532 -19.79 24.74 0.81
N ARG A 533 -19.84 25.40 -0.36
CA ARG A 533 -20.09 26.84 -0.46
C ARG A 533 -21.51 27.22 -0.06
N GLU A 534 -22.47 26.38 -0.41
CA GLU A 534 -23.88 26.52 0.01
C GLU A 534 -24.11 26.16 1.48
N GLY A 535 -23.10 25.65 2.18
CA GLY A 535 -23.18 25.31 3.60
C GLY A 535 -23.84 23.98 3.92
N TRP A 536 -24.25 23.18 2.92
CA TRP A 536 -24.85 21.87 3.12
C TRP A 536 -23.85 20.86 3.69
N GLU A 537 -22.61 20.88 3.19
CA GLU A 537 -21.56 19.93 3.55
C GLU A 537 -20.23 20.65 3.84
N PRO A 538 -20.07 21.29 5.02
CA PRO A 538 -18.93 22.15 5.33
C PRO A 538 -17.57 21.43 5.32
N LYS A 539 -17.58 20.09 5.36
CA LYS A 539 -16.37 19.23 5.36
C LYS A 539 -16.01 18.64 3.99
N ALA A 540 -16.81 18.86 2.95
CA ALA A 540 -16.57 18.33 1.62
C ALA A 540 -15.25 18.85 1.02
N LYS A 541 -14.50 17.97 0.36
CA LYS A 541 -13.23 18.27 -0.31
C LYS A 541 -13.19 17.61 -1.69
N SER A 542 -12.66 18.32 -2.67
CA SER A 542 -12.45 17.82 -4.04
C SER A 542 -11.02 17.32 -4.28
N GLY A 543 -10.11 17.44 -3.31
CA GLY A 543 -8.78 16.82 -3.35
C GLY A 543 -8.58 15.81 -2.21
N THR A 544 -7.58 14.94 -2.39
CA THR A 544 -7.12 14.04 -1.33
C THR A 544 -6.14 14.74 -0.40
N ARG A 545 -5.92 14.18 0.79
CA ARG A 545 -4.81 14.51 1.68
C ARG A 545 -4.00 13.24 1.96
N GLY A 546 -2.76 13.39 2.40
CA GLY A 546 -1.93 12.24 2.77
C GLY A 546 -0.57 12.62 3.32
N ARG A 547 0.22 11.60 3.65
CA ARG A 547 1.58 11.72 4.15
C ARG A 547 2.51 10.79 3.38
N PHE A 548 3.74 11.24 3.17
CA PHE A 548 4.81 10.34 2.76
C PHE A 548 5.20 9.44 3.92
N VAL A 549 5.50 8.18 3.63
CA VAL A 549 5.78 7.14 4.61
C VAL A 549 6.88 6.22 4.09
N GLU A 550 7.60 5.55 5.00
CA GLU A 550 8.48 4.43 4.65
C GLU A 550 7.78 3.10 4.93
N VAL A 551 7.81 2.21 3.95
CA VAL A 551 7.06 0.95 4.00
C VAL A 551 7.99 -0.22 4.29
N PHE A 552 7.55 -1.12 5.16
CA PHE A 552 8.14 -2.43 5.37
C PHE A 552 7.11 -3.49 4.96
N LEU A 553 7.47 -4.33 3.99
CA LEU A 553 6.63 -5.42 3.51
C LEU A 553 7.21 -6.74 4.03
N ASN A 554 6.41 -7.49 4.79
CA ASN A 554 6.80 -8.75 5.42
C ASN A 554 8.12 -8.65 6.19
N GLY A 555 8.29 -7.54 6.93
CA GLY A 555 9.49 -7.25 7.73
C GLY A 555 10.74 -6.87 6.94
N THR A 556 10.61 -6.48 5.67
CA THR A 556 11.73 -5.98 4.85
C THR A 556 11.44 -4.58 4.34
N TYR A 557 12.43 -3.68 4.36
CA TYR A 557 12.26 -2.34 3.79
C TYR A 557 11.84 -2.41 2.31
N HIS A 558 10.77 -1.69 1.99
CA HIS A 558 10.10 -1.69 0.69
C HIS A 558 10.05 -0.30 0.04
N GLY A 559 10.57 0.73 0.70
CA GLY A 559 10.74 2.05 0.09
C GLY A 559 9.73 3.10 0.52
N LEU A 560 9.84 4.26 -0.11
CA LEU A 560 9.06 5.48 0.11
C LEU A 560 7.69 5.41 -0.57
N TYR A 561 6.61 5.67 0.14
CA TYR A 561 5.26 5.70 -0.41
C TYR A 561 4.53 6.98 -0.01
N CYS A 562 3.40 7.27 -0.65
CA CYS A 562 2.44 8.25 -0.16
C CYS A 562 1.16 7.55 0.30
N MET A 563 0.86 7.59 1.60
CA MET A 563 -0.38 7.08 2.16
C MET A 563 -1.45 8.18 2.14
N THR A 564 -2.55 7.96 1.41
CA THR A 564 -3.55 8.99 1.10
C THR A 564 -4.99 8.53 1.28
N GLU A 565 -5.88 9.49 1.50
CA GLU A 565 -7.34 9.34 1.39
C GLU A 565 -7.75 9.05 -0.08
N LYS A 566 -8.99 8.62 -0.30
CA LYS A 566 -9.57 8.46 -1.65
C LYS A 566 -10.48 9.63 -2.00
N VAL A 567 -10.60 9.95 -3.30
CA VAL A 567 -11.75 10.71 -3.80
C VAL A 567 -12.90 9.72 -3.96
N ASP A 568 -13.91 9.86 -3.11
CA ASP A 568 -15.08 9.00 -3.05
C ASP A 568 -16.29 9.79 -2.51
N ARG A 569 -17.43 9.10 -2.38
CA ARG A 569 -18.65 9.65 -1.79
C ARG A 569 -18.41 10.25 -0.40
N LYS A 570 -17.59 9.63 0.46
CA LYS A 570 -17.28 10.12 1.82
C LYS A 570 -16.49 11.45 1.77
N GLN A 571 -15.54 11.60 0.84
CA GLN A 571 -14.69 12.80 0.70
C GLN A 571 -15.50 13.99 0.20
N LEU A 572 -16.27 13.75 -0.86
CA LEU A 572 -17.09 14.76 -1.52
C LEU A 572 -18.39 15.04 -0.76
N ARG A 573 -18.73 14.19 0.21
CA ARG A 573 -19.97 14.25 0.99
C ARG A 573 -21.22 14.17 0.10
N LEU A 574 -21.18 13.34 -0.95
CA LEU A 574 -22.36 13.14 -1.80
C LEU A 574 -23.46 12.47 -0.99
N LYS A 575 -24.71 12.86 -1.26
CA LYS A 575 -25.87 12.33 -0.55
C LYS A 575 -26.06 10.84 -0.89
N LYS A 576 -26.37 10.06 0.13
CA LYS A 576 -26.56 8.60 -0.02
C LYS A 576 -27.84 8.30 -0.78
N SER A 577 -27.85 7.23 -1.56
CA SER A 577 -29.06 6.61 -2.07
C SER A 577 -29.96 6.13 -0.93
N ASP A 578 -31.27 6.22 -1.13
CA ASP A 578 -32.25 5.59 -0.26
C ASP A 578 -32.46 4.14 -0.73
N PRO A 579 -32.28 3.14 0.14
CA PRO A 579 -32.45 1.74 -0.26
C PRO A 579 -33.90 1.45 -0.65
N ALA A 580 -34.09 0.42 -1.47
CA ALA A 580 -35.43 -0.08 -1.75
C ALA A 580 -36.13 -0.54 -0.45
N THR A 581 -37.44 -0.33 -0.39
CA THR A 581 -38.31 -0.90 0.65
C THR A 581 -39.33 -1.84 0.00
N ASP A 582 -40.12 -2.54 0.80
CA ASP A 582 -41.22 -3.39 0.29
C ASP A 582 -42.22 -2.63 -0.61
N THR A 583 -42.25 -1.30 -0.53
CA THR A 583 -43.23 -0.45 -1.24
C THR A 583 -42.61 0.62 -2.13
N THR A 584 -41.29 0.80 -2.12
CA THR A 584 -40.60 1.83 -2.91
C THR A 584 -39.32 1.29 -3.52
N GLU A 585 -39.03 1.66 -4.76
CA GLU A 585 -37.74 1.37 -5.37
C GLU A 585 -36.62 2.19 -4.72
N GLU A 586 -35.38 1.69 -4.86
CA GLU A 586 -34.18 2.44 -4.50
C GLU A 586 -34.15 3.78 -5.25
N THR A 587 -33.83 4.86 -4.52
CA THR A 587 -33.75 6.22 -5.05
C THR A 587 -32.30 6.71 -4.98
N ILE A 588 -31.72 7.00 -6.14
CA ILE A 588 -30.34 7.46 -6.25
C ILE A 588 -30.29 8.98 -6.07
N HIS A 589 -29.47 9.44 -5.12
CA HIS A 589 -29.25 10.86 -4.82
C HIS A 589 -27.94 11.39 -5.42
N GLY A 590 -26.79 11.02 -4.83
CA GLY A 590 -25.48 11.47 -5.31
C GLY A 590 -24.87 10.49 -6.31
N THR A 591 -24.09 11.00 -7.26
CA THR A 591 -23.34 10.17 -8.21
C THR A 591 -21.91 10.64 -8.39
N LEU A 592 -20.98 9.71 -8.60
CA LEU A 592 -19.55 9.96 -8.82
C LEU A 592 -19.07 9.15 -10.00
N TYR A 593 -18.43 9.81 -10.95
CA TYR A 593 -17.87 9.21 -12.16
C TYR A 593 -16.40 9.57 -12.30
N LYS A 594 -15.62 8.71 -12.93
CA LYS A 594 -14.21 8.95 -13.24
C LYS A 594 -13.97 8.74 -14.74
N GLY A 595 -13.37 9.71 -15.41
CA GLY A 595 -12.90 9.51 -16.79
C GLY A 595 -11.72 8.53 -16.82
N ASP A 596 -11.86 7.44 -17.57
CA ASP A 596 -10.89 6.34 -17.65
C ASP A 596 -10.07 6.37 -18.95
N GLN A 597 -10.69 6.52 -20.11
CA GLN A 597 -10.01 6.56 -21.42
C GLN A 597 -10.61 7.61 -22.35
N TRP A 598 -9.87 8.01 -23.37
CA TRP A 598 -10.29 9.09 -24.27
C TRP A 598 -11.29 8.62 -25.33
N ASN A 599 -12.40 9.36 -25.48
CA ASN A 599 -13.36 9.25 -26.57
C ASN A 599 -14.21 10.52 -26.67
N TYR A 600 -15.19 10.50 -27.58
CA TYR A 600 -16.15 11.58 -27.80
C TYR A 600 -16.85 12.07 -26.51
N GLU A 601 -17.30 11.13 -25.68
CA GLU A 601 -18.03 11.40 -24.44
C GLU A 601 -17.13 12.01 -23.36
N VAL A 602 -15.92 11.48 -23.15
CA VAL A 602 -14.95 12.02 -22.18
C VAL A 602 -14.45 13.41 -22.58
N LEU A 603 -14.31 13.66 -23.89
CA LEU A 603 -13.99 14.98 -24.44
C LEU A 603 -15.21 15.91 -24.54
N MET A 604 -16.40 15.41 -24.17
CA MET A 604 -17.67 16.11 -24.11
C MET A 604 -18.13 16.78 -25.41
N GLY A 605 -17.82 16.20 -26.58
CA GLY A 605 -18.43 16.67 -27.83
C GLY A 605 -17.54 16.79 -29.06
N HIS A 606 -16.26 16.40 -29.00
CA HIS A 606 -15.38 16.40 -30.17
C HIS A 606 -14.75 15.04 -30.45
N GLU A 607 -14.44 14.77 -31.71
CA GLU A 607 -13.80 13.53 -32.13
C GLU A 607 -12.32 13.48 -31.73
N LEU A 608 -11.84 12.31 -31.33
CA LEU A 608 -10.53 12.12 -30.72
C LEU A 608 -9.39 12.62 -31.62
N GLY A 609 -8.50 13.46 -31.08
CA GLY A 609 -7.30 13.94 -31.78
C GLY A 609 -7.54 14.91 -32.93
N VAL A 610 -8.79 15.29 -33.22
CA VAL A 610 -9.14 16.23 -34.30
C VAL A 610 -10.13 17.30 -33.83
N LYS A 611 -9.98 18.53 -34.35
CA LYS A 611 -10.90 19.65 -34.06
C LYS A 611 -12.23 19.52 -34.82
N SER A 612 -12.92 18.41 -34.64
CA SER A 612 -14.22 18.11 -35.26
C SER A 612 -15.31 17.96 -34.21
N PHE A 613 -16.31 18.85 -34.25
CA PHE A 613 -17.40 18.93 -33.28
C PHE A 613 -18.73 18.57 -33.99
N PRO A 614 -19.10 17.29 -34.08
CA PRO A 614 -20.27 16.85 -34.85
C PRO A 614 -21.62 17.30 -34.27
N LYS A 615 -21.63 17.88 -33.06
CA LYS A 615 -22.85 18.34 -32.35
C LYS A 615 -23.95 17.27 -32.24
N ARG A 616 -23.56 16.03 -31.95
CA ARG A 616 -24.47 14.89 -31.77
C ARG A 616 -24.63 14.55 -30.29
N ALA A 617 -25.75 13.92 -29.95
CA ALA A 617 -25.94 13.41 -28.60
C ALA A 617 -24.91 12.32 -28.27
N PRO A 618 -24.48 12.20 -27.00
CA PRO A 618 -23.66 11.08 -26.54
C PRO A 618 -24.41 9.75 -26.71
N ALA A 619 -23.67 8.64 -26.72
CA ALA A 619 -24.28 7.32 -26.83
C ALA A 619 -25.33 7.08 -25.73
N ALA A 620 -26.34 6.27 -26.00
CA ALA A 620 -27.28 5.83 -24.97
C ALA A 620 -26.55 5.05 -23.86
N TYR A 621 -27.13 5.03 -22.66
CA TYR A 621 -26.68 4.25 -21.52
C TYR A 621 -27.80 3.29 -21.07
N ASP A 622 -27.42 2.26 -20.31
CA ASP A 622 -28.36 1.33 -19.67
C ASP A 622 -28.01 1.17 -18.19
N ASN A 623 -28.83 1.75 -17.33
CA ASN A 623 -28.68 1.68 -15.88
C ASN A 623 -29.00 0.29 -15.31
N ASN A 624 -29.69 -0.59 -16.05
CA ASN A 624 -30.03 -1.94 -15.60
C ASN A 624 -28.90 -2.95 -15.83
N SER A 625 -27.85 -2.57 -16.56
CA SER A 625 -26.75 -3.45 -16.90
C SER A 625 -25.80 -3.76 -15.72
N HIS A 626 -25.89 -2.98 -14.62
CA HIS A 626 -24.94 -3.03 -13.49
C HIS A 626 -23.48 -3.05 -13.95
N SER A 627 -23.14 -2.27 -14.99
CA SER A 627 -21.78 -2.14 -15.49
C SER A 627 -21.06 -0.99 -14.79
N GLU A 628 -19.86 -1.26 -14.26
CA GLU A 628 -18.98 -0.19 -13.74
C GLU A 628 -18.67 0.85 -14.83
N THR A 629 -18.67 0.45 -16.10
CA THR A 629 -18.20 1.30 -17.20
C THR A 629 -19.31 1.69 -18.17
N TRP A 630 -19.27 2.95 -18.61
CA TRP A 630 -20.03 3.47 -19.74
C TRP A 630 -19.16 4.44 -20.53
N ARG A 631 -18.90 4.12 -21.80
CA ARG A 631 -18.19 5.00 -22.76
C ARG A 631 -16.92 5.62 -22.16
N ASN A 632 -16.05 4.77 -21.62
CA ASN A 632 -14.77 5.16 -21.01
C ASN A 632 -14.88 6.07 -19.76
N PHE A 633 -16.04 6.12 -19.14
CA PHE A 633 -16.19 6.50 -17.74
C PHE A 633 -16.39 5.27 -16.87
N GLU A 634 -15.92 5.35 -15.63
CA GLU A 634 -16.21 4.41 -14.54
C GLU A 634 -17.16 5.09 -13.55
N ILE A 635 -18.24 4.44 -13.13
CA ILE A 635 -19.05 4.89 -12.00
C ILE A 635 -18.38 4.42 -10.71
N LYS A 636 -18.16 5.35 -9.78
CA LYS A 636 -17.50 5.11 -8.49
C LYS A 636 -18.43 5.32 -7.30
N TYR A 637 -19.60 5.90 -7.53
CA TYR A 637 -20.73 5.92 -6.61
C TYR A 637 -22.03 6.17 -7.40
N PRO A 638 -23.13 5.43 -7.14
CA PRO A 638 -23.27 4.25 -6.26
C PRO A 638 -22.33 3.07 -6.60
N ASP A 639 -22.15 2.13 -5.67
CA ASP A 639 -21.37 0.91 -5.92
C ASP A 639 -22.10 0.03 -6.93
N TYR A 640 -21.50 -0.20 -8.10
CA TYR A 640 -22.18 -0.91 -9.19
C TYR A 640 -22.48 -2.39 -8.90
N GLU A 641 -21.75 -3.00 -7.95
CA GLU A 641 -21.94 -4.40 -7.55
C GLU A 641 -23.10 -4.58 -6.57
N GLU A 642 -23.39 -3.55 -5.77
CA GLU A 642 -24.30 -3.64 -4.62
C GLU A 642 -25.54 -2.72 -4.72
N GLU A 643 -25.44 -1.62 -5.47
CA GLU A 643 -26.44 -0.56 -5.56
C GLU A 643 -26.90 -0.35 -7.01
N LYS A 644 -28.09 0.24 -7.22
CA LYS A 644 -28.48 0.71 -8.55
C LYS A 644 -27.58 1.87 -8.98
N ILE A 645 -27.22 1.89 -10.26
CA ILE A 645 -26.39 2.94 -10.86
C ILE A 645 -27.21 3.93 -11.68
N ASP A 646 -26.68 5.13 -11.87
CA ASP A 646 -27.30 6.13 -12.74
C ASP A 646 -26.27 6.95 -13.53
N TRP A 647 -26.31 6.83 -14.85
CA TRP A 647 -25.49 7.64 -15.78
C TRP A 647 -26.17 8.95 -16.21
N GLY A 648 -27.43 9.16 -15.86
CA GLY A 648 -28.27 10.28 -16.29
C GLY A 648 -27.66 11.67 -16.06
N PRO A 649 -27.19 12.00 -14.84
CA PRO A 649 -26.55 13.30 -14.56
C PRO A 649 -25.38 13.61 -15.49
N LEU A 650 -24.46 12.65 -15.66
CA LEU A 650 -23.29 12.83 -16.52
C LEU A 650 -23.69 12.89 -18.00
N TRP A 651 -24.61 12.02 -18.46
CA TRP A 651 -25.10 12.02 -19.82
C TRP A 651 -25.74 13.36 -20.19
N ASN A 652 -26.57 13.92 -19.31
CA ASN A 652 -27.24 15.22 -19.51
C ASN A 652 -26.21 16.35 -19.65
N ALA A 653 -25.19 16.36 -18.79
CA ALA A 653 -24.12 17.34 -18.84
C ALA A 653 -23.29 17.23 -20.14
N ILE A 654 -22.91 16.02 -20.55
CA ILE A 654 -22.20 15.78 -21.83
C ILE A 654 -23.08 16.21 -23.01
N ASN A 655 -24.35 15.82 -23.02
CA ASN A 655 -25.29 16.16 -24.09
C ASN A 655 -25.48 17.67 -24.21
N PHE A 656 -25.59 18.38 -23.08
CA PHE A 656 -25.64 19.83 -23.05
C PHE A 656 -24.39 20.45 -23.69
N VAL A 657 -23.18 20.02 -23.32
CA VAL A 657 -21.93 20.55 -23.88
C VAL A 657 -21.82 20.25 -25.37
N ALA A 658 -22.19 19.04 -25.79
CA ALA A 658 -22.03 18.57 -27.17
C ALA A 658 -23.03 19.22 -28.14
N THR A 659 -24.30 19.39 -27.74
CA THR A 659 -25.40 19.67 -28.68
C THR A 659 -25.98 21.09 -28.61
N SER A 660 -25.81 21.81 -27.49
CA SER A 660 -26.41 23.13 -27.31
C SER A 660 -25.85 24.18 -28.29
N SER A 661 -26.66 25.20 -28.60
CA SER A 661 -26.17 26.37 -29.32
C SER A 661 -25.13 27.14 -28.47
N ASP A 662 -24.31 27.99 -29.08
CA ASP A 662 -23.30 28.75 -28.31
C ASP A 662 -23.92 29.76 -27.33
N SER A 663 -25.10 30.27 -27.66
CA SER A 663 -25.89 31.11 -26.77
C SER A 663 -26.41 30.30 -25.57
N ASP A 664 -27.03 29.14 -25.82
CA ASP A 664 -27.58 28.32 -24.75
C ASP A 664 -26.49 27.76 -23.84
N PHE A 665 -25.35 27.38 -24.42
CA PHE A 665 -24.17 26.97 -23.65
C PHE A 665 -23.72 28.07 -22.71
N GLY A 666 -23.50 29.28 -23.22
CA GLY A 666 -23.03 30.40 -22.42
C GLY A 666 -24.00 30.79 -21.30
N ASN A 667 -25.31 30.77 -21.56
CA ASN A 667 -26.33 31.14 -20.59
C ASN A 667 -26.57 30.06 -19.52
N SER A 668 -26.49 28.78 -19.89
CA SER A 668 -26.90 27.66 -19.02
C SER A 668 -25.73 26.90 -18.40
N LEU A 669 -24.48 27.17 -18.78
CA LEU A 669 -23.31 26.46 -18.22
C LEU A 669 -23.28 26.46 -16.69
N PRO A 670 -23.53 27.59 -15.97
CA PRO A 670 -23.53 27.61 -14.50
C PRO A 670 -24.66 26.79 -13.85
N THR A 671 -25.62 26.27 -14.61
CA THR A 671 -26.64 25.32 -14.14
C THR A 671 -26.13 23.88 -14.17
N TYR A 672 -25.35 23.54 -15.18
CA TYR A 672 -24.82 22.18 -15.40
C TYR A 672 -23.46 21.95 -14.78
N PHE A 673 -22.64 22.98 -14.59
CA PHE A 673 -21.28 22.85 -14.08
C PHE A 673 -20.95 23.92 -13.06
N ASP A 674 -20.13 23.53 -12.07
CA ASP A 674 -19.60 24.43 -11.05
C ASP A 674 -18.59 25.40 -11.69
N TYR A 675 -19.09 26.51 -12.24
CA TYR A 675 -18.33 27.43 -13.08
C TYR A 675 -17.11 28.06 -12.39
N ASP A 676 -17.19 28.31 -11.08
CA ASP A 676 -16.05 28.84 -10.33
C ASP A 676 -14.93 27.79 -10.20
N VAL A 677 -15.31 26.54 -9.93
CA VAL A 677 -14.35 25.42 -9.92
C VAL A 677 -13.78 25.16 -11.32
N LEU A 678 -14.56 25.34 -12.39
CA LEU A 678 -14.05 25.20 -13.77
C LEU A 678 -12.91 26.19 -14.07
N LYS A 679 -13.01 27.44 -13.62
CA LYS A 679 -11.94 28.45 -13.78
C LYS A 679 -10.66 27.99 -13.08
N ASP A 680 -10.78 27.61 -11.81
CA ASP A 680 -9.65 27.14 -11.01
C ASP A 680 -9.04 25.86 -11.60
N TYR A 681 -9.87 24.93 -12.08
CA TYR A 681 -9.42 23.70 -12.72
C TYR A 681 -8.66 23.98 -14.03
N TYR A 682 -9.14 24.89 -14.88
CA TYR A 682 -8.41 25.25 -16.10
C TYR A 682 -7.06 25.89 -15.79
N LEU A 683 -7.01 26.84 -14.84
CA LEU A 683 -5.74 27.45 -14.41
C LEU A 683 -4.80 26.42 -13.78
N PHE A 684 -5.34 25.41 -13.10
CA PHE A 684 -4.57 24.30 -12.57
C PHE A 684 -3.94 23.47 -13.69
N LEU A 685 -4.73 23.00 -14.66
CA LEU A 685 -4.23 22.24 -15.81
C LEU A 685 -3.16 23.01 -16.57
N GLU A 686 -3.40 24.31 -16.80
CA GLU A 686 -2.44 25.20 -17.43
C GLU A 686 -1.16 25.32 -16.58
N LEU A 687 -1.25 25.62 -15.28
CA LEU A 687 -0.07 25.76 -14.42
C LEU A 687 0.81 24.50 -14.45
N LEU A 688 0.18 23.34 -14.29
CA LEU A 688 0.85 22.04 -14.24
C LEU A 688 1.38 21.57 -15.59
N LEU A 689 0.84 22.13 -16.68
CA LEU A 689 0.87 21.53 -18.01
C LEU A 689 0.41 20.06 -17.94
N ALA A 690 -0.75 19.84 -17.32
CA ALA A 690 -1.27 18.50 -16.99
C ALA A 690 -1.75 17.77 -18.25
N THR A 691 -1.00 16.76 -18.67
CA THR A 691 -1.16 16.19 -20.01
C THR A 691 -2.33 15.21 -20.13
N ASP A 692 -2.80 14.63 -19.02
CA ASP A 692 -3.77 13.53 -19.02
C ASP A 692 -5.03 13.83 -18.18
N ASN A 693 -5.21 15.07 -17.70
CA ASN A 693 -6.23 15.45 -16.70
C ASN A 693 -7.35 16.36 -17.24
N HIS A 694 -7.44 16.56 -18.55
CA HIS A 694 -8.46 17.41 -19.20
C HIS A 694 -9.75 16.63 -19.57
N GLY A 695 -10.01 15.49 -18.93
CA GLY A 695 -11.21 14.68 -19.14
C GLY A 695 -11.05 13.28 -18.60
N LYS A 696 -9.90 12.65 -18.89
CA LYS A 696 -9.40 11.47 -18.16
C LYS A 696 -8.81 11.90 -16.82
N ASN A 697 -8.63 10.95 -15.91
CA ASN A 697 -8.00 11.17 -14.60
C ASN A 697 -8.63 12.36 -13.85
N THR A 698 -9.95 12.44 -13.96
CA THR A 698 -10.77 13.51 -13.43
C THR A 698 -12.06 12.88 -12.92
N PHE A 699 -12.49 13.29 -11.73
CA PHE A 699 -13.79 12.91 -11.19
C PHE A 699 -14.84 13.97 -11.52
N PHE A 700 -16.01 13.51 -11.92
CA PHE A 700 -17.22 14.31 -12.10
C PHE A 700 -18.26 13.85 -11.08
N PHE A 701 -18.92 14.77 -10.39
CA PHE A 701 -19.88 14.39 -9.34
C PHE A 701 -21.14 15.24 -9.33
N ASN A 702 -22.26 14.61 -8.99
CA ASN A 702 -23.51 15.26 -8.64
C ASN A 702 -23.81 15.03 -7.15
N TYR A 703 -24.15 16.09 -6.41
CA TYR A 703 -24.36 16.02 -4.97
C TYR A 703 -25.68 15.35 -4.59
N ASP A 704 -26.78 15.77 -5.22
CA ASP A 704 -28.14 15.29 -4.99
C ASP A 704 -29.03 15.59 -6.20
N GLN A 705 -29.25 14.59 -7.06
CA GLN A 705 -30.08 14.72 -8.26
C GLN A 705 -31.58 14.78 -7.96
N GLN A 706 -31.98 14.44 -6.73
CA GLN A 706 -33.36 14.59 -6.24
C GLN A 706 -33.55 15.91 -5.46
N GLY A 707 -32.49 16.69 -5.30
CA GLY A 707 -32.52 17.95 -4.58
C GLY A 707 -33.38 19.01 -5.25
N THR A 708 -33.85 19.98 -4.47
CA THR A 708 -34.59 21.14 -4.98
C THR A 708 -33.68 22.21 -5.60
N GLU A 709 -32.39 22.16 -5.29
CA GLU A 709 -31.37 23.12 -5.73
C GLU A 709 -30.22 22.39 -6.41
N ARG A 710 -29.70 22.96 -7.51
CA ARG A 710 -28.50 22.47 -8.21
C ARG A 710 -28.54 20.98 -8.62
N ARG A 711 -29.73 20.39 -8.83
CA ARG A 711 -29.90 18.97 -9.18
C ARG A 711 -29.20 18.51 -10.46
N GLU A 712 -28.96 19.42 -11.41
CA GLU A 712 -28.25 19.15 -12.68
C GLU A 712 -26.74 19.44 -12.60
N MET A 713 -26.27 19.96 -11.47
CA MET A 713 -24.90 20.45 -11.30
C MET A 713 -23.88 19.32 -11.24
N ILE A 714 -22.87 19.40 -12.09
CA ILE A 714 -21.68 18.56 -12.07
C ILE A 714 -20.50 19.37 -11.52
N GLY A 715 -19.92 18.88 -10.42
CA GLY A 715 -18.65 19.34 -9.88
C GLY A 715 -17.48 18.52 -10.41
N ILE A 716 -16.25 19.05 -10.27
CA ILE A 716 -15.01 18.41 -10.72
C ILE A 716 -14.04 18.23 -9.54
N ALA A 717 -13.31 17.11 -9.55
CA ALA A 717 -12.21 16.82 -8.64
C ALA A 717 -11.01 16.23 -9.40
N PRO A 718 -9.78 16.77 -9.26
CA PRO A 718 -8.61 16.20 -9.91
C PRO A 718 -8.20 14.85 -9.32
N TRP A 719 -7.57 14.02 -10.14
CA TRP A 719 -7.01 12.74 -9.73
C TRP A 719 -5.75 12.40 -10.56
N ASP A 720 -4.83 11.59 -10.03
CA ASP A 720 -3.68 11.05 -10.78
C ASP A 720 -2.84 12.12 -11.51
N LEU A 721 -2.09 12.91 -10.72
CA LEU A 721 -1.36 14.10 -11.16
C LEU A 721 0.16 13.90 -11.17
N ASP A 722 0.63 12.67 -11.36
CA ASP A 722 2.06 12.35 -11.49
C ASP A 722 2.66 12.85 -12.82
N GLY A 723 1.88 12.81 -13.92
CA GLY A 723 2.22 13.35 -15.24
C GLY A 723 2.14 14.88 -15.35
N THR A 724 2.84 15.61 -14.47
CA THR A 724 2.76 17.07 -14.34
C THR A 724 4.15 17.70 -14.12
N TRP A 725 4.23 19.04 -14.05
CA TRP A 725 5.46 19.77 -13.70
C TRP A 725 6.67 19.40 -14.57
N GLY A 726 6.43 19.35 -15.88
CA GLY A 726 7.47 19.06 -16.86
C GLY A 726 7.79 17.58 -17.07
N ARG A 727 6.96 16.66 -16.59
CA ARG A 727 6.99 15.23 -16.92
C ARG A 727 5.65 14.80 -17.53
N ARG A 728 5.68 13.85 -18.46
CA ARG A 728 4.50 13.15 -18.98
C ARG A 728 4.14 11.95 -18.10
N TRP A 729 2.98 11.35 -18.35
CA TRP A 729 2.48 10.14 -17.70
C TRP A 729 3.46 8.94 -17.74
N ASP A 730 4.42 8.93 -18.66
CA ASP A 730 5.48 7.91 -18.79
C ASP A 730 6.80 8.30 -18.09
N GLY A 731 6.83 9.45 -17.41
CA GLY A 731 8.02 10.02 -16.77
C GLY A 731 8.98 10.73 -17.74
N SER A 732 8.67 10.80 -19.04
CA SER A 732 9.49 11.52 -20.01
C SER A 732 9.29 13.04 -19.92
N ASN A 733 10.26 13.82 -20.40
CA ASN A 733 10.17 15.29 -20.46
C ASN A 733 10.41 15.84 -21.88
N THR A 734 10.27 14.98 -22.89
CA THR A 734 10.56 15.31 -24.29
C THR A 734 9.67 16.44 -24.80
N TYR A 735 8.36 16.36 -24.53
CA TYR A 735 7.36 17.30 -25.06
C TYR A 735 6.90 18.35 -24.04
N THR A 736 7.03 18.09 -22.74
CA THR A 736 6.47 18.92 -21.65
C THR A 736 7.39 20.08 -21.25
N LYS A 737 7.80 20.91 -22.22
CA LYS A 737 8.59 22.12 -21.97
C LYS A 737 7.74 23.19 -21.27
N ALA A 738 8.38 24.06 -20.49
CA ALA A 738 7.66 25.04 -19.66
C ALA A 738 7.00 26.18 -20.47
N ARG A 739 7.67 26.65 -21.54
CA ARG A 739 7.26 27.82 -22.34
C ARG A 739 6.43 27.41 -23.56
N GLN A 740 5.22 26.90 -23.31
CA GLN A 740 4.30 26.52 -24.39
C GLN A 740 2.84 26.66 -23.95
N ASP A 741 1.97 26.89 -24.92
CA ASP A 741 0.54 27.01 -24.66
C ASP A 741 -0.07 25.64 -24.38
N PHE A 742 -0.85 25.52 -23.30
CA PHE A 742 -1.48 24.25 -22.92
C PHE A 742 -2.42 23.70 -24.00
N ASP A 743 -3.30 24.55 -24.54
CA ASP A 743 -4.29 24.13 -25.55
C ASP A 743 -3.57 23.66 -26.82
N GLN A 744 -2.59 24.43 -27.32
CA GLN A 744 -1.78 24.01 -28.46
C GLN A 744 -1.04 22.71 -28.19
N PHE A 745 -0.48 22.55 -26.99
CA PHE A 745 0.24 21.34 -26.59
C PHE A 745 -0.65 20.10 -26.63
N ILE A 746 -1.83 20.11 -25.99
CA ILE A 746 -2.72 18.94 -25.96
C ILE A 746 -3.33 18.63 -27.33
N TRP A 747 -3.52 19.62 -28.20
CA TRP A 747 -3.89 19.37 -29.60
C TRP A 747 -2.76 18.78 -30.44
N SER A 748 -1.51 19.14 -30.16
CA SER A 748 -0.36 18.69 -30.97
C SER A 748 0.15 17.31 -30.56
N TYR A 749 0.05 16.99 -29.27
CA TYR A 749 0.74 15.84 -28.69
C TYR A 749 -0.14 14.94 -27.81
N GLU A 750 -1.43 15.26 -27.66
CA GLU A 750 -2.41 14.47 -26.89
C GLU A 750 -3.73 14.31 -27.68
N HIS A 751 -4.86 14.37 -26.99
CA HIS A 751 -6.16 13.88 -27.46
C HIS A 751 -7.11 15.02 -27.87
N GLY A 752 -6.70 16.28 -27.68
CA GLY A 752 -7.50 17.49 -27.87
C GLY A 752 -7.84 18.19 -26.55
N GLN A 753 -8.66 19.24 -26.62
CA GLN A 753 -9.11 19.99 -25.43
C GLN A 753 -10.53 19.57 -25.06
N ASN A 754 -10.85 19.47 -23.77
CA ASN A 754 -12.22 19.25 -23.33
C ASN A 754 -13.15 20.29 -23.96
N THR A 755 -14.27 19.83 -24.52
CA THR A 755 -15.18 20.71 -25.26
C THR A 755 -15.75 21.83 -24.37
N ILE A 756 -15.87 21.62 -23.05
CA ILE A 756 -16.26 22.70 -22.11
C ILE A 756 -15.30 23.89 -22.23
N PHE A 757 -14.00 23.65 -22.07
CA PHE A 757 -12.98 24.71 -22.09
C PHE A 757 -12.82 25.32 -23.49
N TYR A 758 -12.89 24.49 -24.53
CA TYR A 758 -12.87 24.98 -25.91
C TYR A 758 -14.02 25.96 -26.17
N ARG A 759 -15.25 25.60 -25.80
CA ARG A 759 -16.43 26.46 -26.01
C ARG A 759 -16.39 27.72 -25.15
N LEU A 760 -15.90 27.63 -23.92
CA LEU A 760 -15.69 28.80 -23.05
C LEU A 760 -14.70 29.81 -23.65
N GLN A 761 -13.59 29.32 -24.22
CA GLN A 761 -12.58 30.17 -24.85
C GLN A 761 -13.09 30.88 -26.12
N GLN A 762 -13.99 30.22 -26.88
CA GLN A 762 -14.58 30.79 -28.10
C GLN A 762 -15.85 31.61 -27.84
N GLY A 763 -16.52 31.36 -26.71
CA GLY A 763 -17.79 31.97 -26.34
C GLY A 763 -17.68 33.46 -26.04
N LYS A 764 -18.81 34.18 -26.19
CA LYS A 764 -18.90 35.63 -25.94
C LYS A 764 -19.87 36.01 -24.82
N ILE A 765 -20.61 35.03 -24.29
CA ILE A 765 -21.64 35.27 -23.27
C ILE A 765 -21.02 35.37 -21.87
N LEU A 766 -20.12 34.45 -21.54
CA LEU A 766 -19.36 34.48 -20.30
C LEU A 766 -17.99 35.15 -20.56
N PRO A 767 -17.52 36.07 -19.70
CA PRO A 767 -16.24 36.76 -19.87
C PRO A 767 -15.06 35.87 -19.44
N TRP A 768 -14.98 34.67 -20.01
CA TRP A 768 -14.07 33.61 -19.58
C TRP A 768 -12.60 34.04 -19.53
N ASN A 769 -12.08 34.62 -20.62
CA ASN A 769 -10.66 34.99 -20.70
C ASN A 769 -10.31 36.11 -19.71
N ASP A 770 -11.19 37.09 -19.52
CA ASP A 770 -10.97 38.19 -18.57
C ASP A 770 -11.00 37.66 -17.13
N GLN A 771 -11.96 36.78 -16.80
CA GLN A 771 -12.04 36.14 -15.49
C GLN A 771 -10.85 35.22 -15.21
N LEU A 772 -10.29 34.54 -16.22
CA LEU A 772 -9.05 33.78 -16.04
C LEU A 772 -7.86 34.68 -15.74
N LYS A 773 -7.74 35.85 -16.40
CA LYS A 773 -6.68 36.83 -16.09
C LYS A 773 -6.80 37.39 -14.69
N GLU A 774 -8.01 37.79 -14.29
CA GLU A 774 -8.31 38.27 -12.94
C GLU A 774 -7.96 37.21 -11.90
N ARG A 775 -8.47 35.99 -12.08
CA ARG A 775 -8.22 34.89 -11.15
C ARG A 775 -6.74 34.49 -11.12
N TYR A 776 -6.05 34.48 -12.26
CA TYR A 776 -4.62 34.23 -12.31
C TYR A 776 -3.84 35.29 -11.52
N ALA A 777 -4.17 36.58 -11.67
CA ALA A 777 -3.53 37.66 -10.92
C ALA A 777 -3.69 37.48 -9.40
N GLU A 778 -4.88 37.13 -8.93
CA GLU A 778 -5.13 36.81 -7.50
C GLU A 778 -4.25 35.65 -7.00
N LEU A 779 -4.18 34.57 -7.77
CA LEU A 779 -3.40 33.39 -7.40
C LEU A 779 -1.89 33.66 -7.46
N ARG A 780 -1.43 34.53 -8.36
CA ARG A 780 -0.01 34.86 -8.54
C ARG A 780 0.60 35.63 -7.39
N GLU A 781 -0.20 36.35 -6.62
CA GLU A 781 0.23 37.01 -5.37
C GLU A 781 0.44 36.01 -4.22
N THR A 782 -0.08 34.79 -4.34
CA THR A 782 -0.13 33.80 -3.26
C THR A 782 0.32 32.41 -3.72
N PHE A 783 -0.62 31.54 -4.06
CA PHE A 783 -0.40 30.11 -4.28
C PHE A 783 0.39 29.81 -5.56
N PHE A 784 0.33 30.68 -6.58
CA PHE A 784 1.05 30.56 -7.85
C PHE A 784 2.34 31.39 -7.86
N ALA A 785 2.77 31.95 -6.73
CA ALA A 785 4.08 32.58 -6.63
C ALA A 785 5.19 31.52 -6.90
N PRO A 786 6.21 31.81 -7.73
CA PRO A 786 7.26 30.86 -8.06
C PRO A 786 7.93 30.26 -6.82
N GLU A 787 8.23 31.09 -5.82
CA GLU A 787 8.88 30.69 -4.59
C GLU A 787 7.96 29.77 -3.77
N ALA A 788 6.67 30.08 -3.68
CA ALA A 788 5.70 29.24 -2.97
C ALA A 788 5.53 27.87 -3.64
N LEU A 789 5.48 27.82 -4.97
CA LEU A 789 5.41 26.58 -5.73
C LEU A 789 6.68 25.73 -5.59
N GLN A 790 7.86 26.34 -5.74
CA GLN A 790 9.14 25.66 -5.57
C GLN A 790 9.32 25.13 -4.15
N LYS A 791 8.91 25.92 -3.15
CA LYS A 791 9.03 25.55 -1.74
C LYS A 791 8.27 24.26 -1.41
N ARG A 792 7.10 24.01 -2.03
CA ARG A 792 6.35 22.74 -1.83
C ARG A 792 7.18 21.51 -2.20
N PHE A 793 7.89 21.56 -3.32
CA PHE A 793 8.79 20.48 -3.72
C PHE A 793 10.02 20.41 -2.82
N GLN A 794 10.64 21.55 -2.51
CA GLN A 794 11.83 21.61 -1.67
C GLN A 794 11.57 21.12 -0.24
N ASP A 795 10.40 21.40 0.33
CA ASP A 795 10.04 20.96 1.67
C ASP A 795 9.95 19.43 1.76
N TYR A 796 9.35 18.77 0.76
CA TYR A 796 9.31 17.31 0.70
C TYR A 796 10.66 16.69 0.35
N ALA A 797 11.40 17.30 -0.59
CA ALA A 797 12.74 16.85 -0.94
C ALA A 797 13.69 16.93 0.26
N GLY A 798 13.62 18.02 1.03
CA GLY A 798 14.34 18.20 2.29
C GLY A 798 13.90 17.19 3.35
N LEU A 799 12.59 16.92 3.49
CA LEU A 799 12.10 15.86 4.38
C LEU A 799 12.67 14.48 4.01
N PHE A 800 12.71 14.13 2.72
CA PHE A 800 13.25 12.84 2.28
C PHE A 800 14.75 12.74 2.51
N SER A 801 15.50 13.80 2.19
CA SER A 801 16.94 13.87 2.40
C SER A 801 17.30 13.81 3.88
N GLU A 802 16.68 14.63 4.72
CA GLU A 802 16.91 14.65 6.18
C GLU A 802 16.50 13.34 6.85
N SER A 803 15.62 12.55 6.23
CA SER A 803 15.26 11.20 6.70
C SER A 803 16.22 10.12 6.19
N GLY A 804 17.08 10.42 5.21
CA GLY A 804 17.84 9.44 4.41
C GLY A 804 16.97 8.53 3.54
N ALA A 805 15.68 8.84 3.40
CA ALA A 805 14.69 7.99 2.73
C ALA A 805 14.86 8.01 1.21
N ASP A 806 15.32 9.12 0.64
CA ASP A 806 15.60 9.23 -0.80
C ASP A 806 16.75 8.32 -1.26
N ILE A 807 17.83 8.22 -0.46
CA ILE A 807 18.96 7.32 -0.73
C ILE A 807 18.54 5.86 -0.55
N ARG A 808 17.79 5.54 0.52
CA ARG A 808 17.26 4.18 0.72
C ARG A 808 16.33 3.77 -0.42
N GLU A 809 15.48 4.69 -0.89
CA GLU A 809 14.60 4.48 -2.04
C GLU A 809 15.39 4.21 -3.33
N GLN A 810 16.38 5.05 -3.64
CA GLN A 810 17.28 4.89 -4.79
C GLN A 810 17.96 3.53 -4.78
N ASN A 811 18.53 3.14 -3.64
CA ASN A 811 19.26 1.87 -3.49
C ASN A 811 18.33 0.66 -3.59
N LYS A 812 17.13 0.72 -2.98
CA LYS A 812 16.17 -0.38 -2.99
C LYS A 812 15.71 -0.73 -4.41
N TRP A 813 15.55 0.28 -5.26
CA TRP A 813 14.97 0.12 -6.60
C TRP A 813 16.00 0.27 -7.73
N ALA A 814 17.30 0.34 -7.40
CA ALA A 814 18.38 0.35 -8.37
C ALA A 814 18.30 -0.86 -9.31
N GLY A 815 18.46 -0.63 -10.62
CA GLY A 815 18.37 -1.68 -11.64
C GLY A 815 16.97 -2.20 -11.94
N SER A 816 15.91 -1.66 -11.31
CA SER A 816 14.52 -1.98 -11.63
C SER A 816 13.92 -1.04 -12.67
N ASN A 817 12.65 -1.24 -13.04
CA ASN A 817 11.93 -0.33 -13.93
C ASN A 817 11.36 0.93 -13.24
N VAL A 818 11.54 1.08 -11.92
CA VAL A 818 11.15 2.26 -11.11
C VAL A 818 12.07 3.46 -11.43
N LYS A 819 11.53 4.68 -11.45
CA LYS A 819 12.21 5.89 -11.97
C LYS A 819 12.96 6.73 -10.92
N HIS A 820 13.20 6.20 -9.74
CA HIS A 820 13.66 6.98 -8.58
C HIS A 820 15.19 7.07 -8.47
N SER A 821 15.93 7.19 -9.58
CA SER A 821 17.41 7.15 -9.56
C SER A 821 18.07 8.44 -9.08
N ASN A 822 17.36 9.58 -9.08
CA ASN A 822 17.89 10.87 -8.61
C ASN A 822 16.74 11.84 -8.24
N ILE A 823 16.15 11.63 -7.07
CA ILE A 823 14.99 12.40 -6.59
C ILE A 823 15.33 13.90 -6.46
N GLN A 824 16.45 14.23 -5.80
CA GLN A 824 16.88 15.62 -5.58
C GLN A 824 17.19 16.36 -6.89
N GLY A 825 17.80 15.66 -7.85
CA GLY A 825 18.06 16.22 -9.18
C GLY A 825 16.78 16.52 -9.94
N ASP A 826 15.75 15.68 -9.83
CA ASP A 826 14.47 15.93 -10.49
C ASP A 826 13.70 17.09 -9.84
N VAL A 827 13.81 17.29 -8.53
CA VAL A 827 13.29 18.48 -7.84
C VAL A 827 13.98 19.77 -8.32
N THR A 828 15.28 19.72 -8.56
CA THR A 828 16.02 20.86 -9.15
C THR A 828 15.52 21.19 -10.55
N TYR A 829 15.25 20.16 -11.36
CA TYR A 829 14.62 20.31 -12.68
C TYR A 829 13.24 20.96 -12.56
N ILE A 830 12.38 20.46 -11.66
CA ILE A 830 11.05 21.01 -11.42
C ILE A 830 11.12 22.49 -11.04
N CYS A 831 12.02 22.88 -10.13
CA CYS A 831 12.11 24.28 -9.70
C CYS A 831 12.48 25.22 -10.86
N SER A 832 13.41 24.79 -11.71
CA SER A 832 13.79 25.52 -12.92
C SER A 832 12.65 25.58 -13.94
N TRP A 833 11.89 24.48 -14.06
CA TRP A 833 10.72 24.39 -14.92
C TRP A 833 9.60 25.33 -14.44
N ILE A 834 9.29 25.35 -13.14
CA ILE A 834 8.29 26.23 -12.52
C ILE A 834 8.59 27.69 -12.82
N LYS A 835 9.84 28.12 -12.61
CA LYS A 835 10.24 29.51 -12.91
C LYS A 835 9.94 29.87 -14.36
N SER A 836 10.36 29.02 -15.29
CA SER A 836 10.13 29.24 -16.72
C SER A 836 8.65 29.15 -17.12
N ARG A 837 7.86 28.32 -16.43
CA ARG A 837 6.42 28.16 -16.66
C ARG A 837 5.68 29.40 -16.22
N ILE A 838 6.00 29.90 -15.04
CA ILE A 838 5.40 31.12 -14.50
C ILE A 838 5.75 32.33 -15.37
N ASP A 839 7.00 32.50 -15.81
CA ASP A 839 7.37 33.57 -16.75
C ASP A 839 6.51 33.51 -18.04
N TYR A 840 6.22 32.30 -18.53
CA TYR A 840 5.37 32.12 -19.70
C TYR A 840 3.91 32.50 -19.42
N LEU A 841 3.38 32.09 -18.27
CA LEU A 841 2.00 32.36 -17.88
C LEU A 841 1.77 33.83 -17.56
N ASP A 842 2.74 34.52 -16.98
CA ASP A 842 2.70 35.97 -16.77
C ASP A 842 2.46 36.71 -18.08
N ASN A 843 3.22 36.34 -19.12
CA ASN A 843 3.04 36.88 -20.47
C ASN A 843 1.68 36.49 -21.08
N LYS A 844 1.22 35.24 -20.88
CA LYS A 844 -0.06 34.76 -21.43
C LYS A 844 -1.27 35.48 -20.82
N TYR A 845 -1.22 35.78 -19.52
CA TYR A 845 -2.32 36.41 -18.78
C TYR A 845 -2.13 37.92 -18.60
N ASP A 846 -1.18 38.54 -19.29
CA ASP A 846 -0.83 39.96 -19.18
C ASP A 846 -0.55 40.40 -17.73
N TYR A 847 -0.03 39.49 -16.91
CA TYR A 847 0.32 39.76 -15.52
C TYR A 847 1.76 40.30 -15.45
N THR A 848 1.91 41.49 -14.90
CA THR A 848 3.23 42.05 -14.57
C THR A 848 3.42 41.92 -13.06
N PRO A 849 4.32 41.05 -12.57
CA PRO A 849 4.59 40.97 -11.15
C PRO A 849 5.06 42.33 -10.64
N VAL A 850 4.57 42.74 -9.49
CA VAL A 850 5.11 43.90 -8.77
C VAL A 850 6.46 43.47 -8.20
N ILE A 851 7.52 43.61 -8.99
CA ILE A 851 8.89 43.50 -8.52
C ILE A 851 9.09 44.63 -7.51
N ASP A 852 9.72 44.32 -6.37
CA ASP A 852 9.97 45.19 -5.22
C ASP A 852 9.99 46.70 -5.54
N GLY A 853 9.20 47.45 -4.76
CA GLY A 853 8.67 48.75 -5.13
C GLY A 853 9.70 49.76 -5.63
N ILE A 854 9.36 50.43 -6.75
CA ILE A 854 10.04 51.59 -7.31
C ILE A 854 11.56 51.52 -7.07
N ASP A 855 12.25 50.74 -7.89
CA ASP A 855 13.65 51.01 -8.18
C ASP A 855 13.82 52.52 -8.37
N GLN A 856 14.74 53.10 -7.59
CA GLN A 856 15.05 54.52 -7.52
C GLN A 856 14.79 55.25 -8.85
N ILE A 857 13.77 56.11 -8.89
CA ILE A 857 13.72 57.13 -9.93
C ILE A 857 14.82 58.15 -9.61
N ALA A 858 15.70 58.33 -10.58
CA ALA A 858 16.83 59.25 -10.60
C ALA A 858 16.56 60.56 -9.83
N ILE A 859 17.49 60.90 -8.94
CA ILE A 859 17.52 62.17 -8.21
C ILE A 859 17.59 63.31 -9.24
N GLY A 860 16.45 63.93 -9.50
CA GLY A 860 16.28 65.17 -10.24
C GLY A 860 15.31 66.08 -9.49
N GLY A 861 15.76 66.62 -8.35
CA GLY A 861 15.03 67.58 -7.52
C GLY A 861 14.41 66.98 -6.26
N THR A 862 14.53 67.69 -5.14
CA THR A 862 13.90 67.32 -3.87
C THR A 862 12.41 67.66 -3.95
N ILE A 863 11.56 66.64 -3.78
CA ILE A 863 10.11 66.81 -3.69
C ILE A 863 9.70 66.89 -2.22
N SER A 864 8.80 67.81 -1.89
CA SER A 864 8.10 67.86 -0.60
C SER A 864 6.62 67.65 -0.82
N ILE A 865 6.03 66.67 -0.13
CA ILE A 865 4.60 66.35 -0.20
C ILE A 865 4.00 66.18 1.20
N SER A 866 2.70 66.46 1.29
CA SER A 866 1.91 66.22 2.50
C SER A 866 0.44 66.03 2.16
N GLY A 867 -0.28 65.21 2.93
CA GLY A 867 -1.70 65.00 2.70
C GLY A 867 -2.57 65.99 3.47
N GLY A 868 -3.68 66.39 2.86
CA GLY A 868 -4.73 67.24 3.41
C GLY A 868 -6.08 66.52 3.40
N LYS A 869 -7.15 67.25 3.73
CA LYS A 869 -8.51 66.72 3.64
C LYS A 869 -8.91 66.58 2.16
N GLY A 870 -9.06 65.35 1.68
CA GLY A 870 -9.37 65.03 0.27
C GLY A 870 -8.38 65.55 -0.78
N CYS A 871 -7.16 65.91 -0.38
CA CYS A 871 -6.15 66.49 -1.26
C CYS A 871 -4.71 66.10 -0.87
N ILE A 872 -3.78 66.30 -1.80
CA ILE A 872 -2.33 66.19 -1.60
C ILE A 872 -1.69 67.53 -1.97
N TYR A 873 -0.82 68.04 -1.10
CA TYR A 873 0.02 69.20 -1.37
C TYR A 873 1.39 68.73 -1.84
N GLY A 874 1.94 69.35 -2.90
CA GLY A 874 3.26 68.99 -3.42
C GLY A 874 4.02 70.19 -3.97
N LYS A 875 5.34 70.20 -3.78
CA LYS A 875 6.29 71.10 -4.47
C LYS A 875 7.58 70.35 -4.80
N ALA A 876 8.35 70.85 -5.76
CA ALA A 876 9.65 70.29 -6.14
C ALA A 876 10.68 71.43 -6.32
N THR A 877 11.94 71.21 -5.95
CA THR A 877 13.00 72.23 -6.13
C THR A 877 13.27 72.59 -7.59
N THR A 878 12.95 71.68 -8.50
CA THR A 878 12.96 71.86 -9.96
C THR A 878 11.66 71.32 -10.53
N PRO A 879 11.14 71.83 -11.66
CA PRO A 879 9.94 71.28 -12.27
C PRO A 879 10.08 69.77 -12.55
N THR A 880 9.28 68.95 -11.85
CA THR A 880 9.39 67.48 -11.87
C THR A 880 8.01 66.86 -12.02
N LYS A 881 7.88 65.84 -12.89
CA LYS A 881 6.64 65.06 -13.00
C LYS A 881 6.54 64.11 -11.81
N ALA A 882 5.40 64.11 -11.12
CA ALA A 882 5.09 63.19 -10.03
C ALA A 882 3.84 62.37 -10.36
N ASN A 883 3.92 61.06 -10.16
CA ASN A 883 2.81 60.13 -10.30
C ASN A 883 2.26 59.77 -8.91
N ILE A 884 0.94 59.69 -8.78
CA ILE A 884 0.21 59.42 -7.54
C ILE A 884 -0.53 58.10 -7.71
N TYR A 885 -0.25 57.13 -6.83
CA TYR A 885 -0.79 55.79 -6.87
C TYR A 885 -1.60 55.48 -5.61
N THR A 886 -2.54 54.53 -5.70
CA THR A 886 -3.11 53.87 -4.52
C THR A 886 -2.05 52.97 -3.85
N LEU A 887 -2.33 52.49 -2.63
CA LEU A 887 -1.50 51.50 -1.98
C LEU A 887 -1.42 50.17 -2.76
N GLY A 888 -2.45 49.84 -3.53
CA GLY A 888 -2.50 48.68 -4.43
C GLY A 888 -1.89 48.92 -5.83
N GLY A 889 -1.13 50.01 -6.01
CA GLY A 889 -0.36 50.24 -7.25
C GLY A 889 -1.13 50.88 -8.41
N ALA A 890 -2.42 51.17 -8.27
CA ALA A 890 -3.20 51.81 -9.33
C ALA A 890 -2.84 53.29 -9.47
N LEU A 891 -2.46 53.73 -10.67
CA LEU A 891 -2.18 55.14 -10.96
C LEU A 891 -3.47 55.97 -10.90
N ILE A 892 -3.55 56.90 -9.95
CA ILE A 892 -4.69 57.81 -9.80
C ILE A 892 -4.50 59.07 -10.64
N LYS A 893 -3.31 59.66 -10.61
CA LYS A 893 -3.06 60.95 -11.27
C LYS A 893 -1.58 61.19 -11.55
N SER A 894 -1.27 61.88 -12.64
CA SER A 894 0.05 62.46 -12.91
C SER A 894 -0.02 63.98 -12.78
N VAL A 895 0.98 64.60 -12.14
CA VAL A 895 1.05 66.05 -11.93
C VAL A 895 2.46 66.57 -12.23
N HIS A 896 2.58 67.81 -12.67
CA HIS A 896 3.87 68.52 -12.70
C HIS A 896 4.00 69.38 -11.45
N LEU A 897 4.95 69.04 -10.59
CA LEU A 897 5.31 69.84 -9.42
C LEU A 897 6.32 70.91 -9.83
N THR A 898 6.18 72.10 -9.25
CA THR A 898 7.10 73.22 -9.45
C THR A 898 7.62 73.70 -8.09
N PRO A 899 8.56 74.67 -8.04
CA PRO A 899 8.95 75.30 -6.78
C PRO A 899 7.78 75.98 -6.06
N THR A 900 6.75 76.39 -6.79
CA THR A 900 5.49 76.88 -6.24
C THR A 900 4.63 75.70 -5.76
N PRO A 901 4.17 75.67 -4.50
CA PRO A 901 3.28 74.63 -3.99
C PRO A 901 2.01 74.48 -4.80
N VAL A 902 1.63 73.24 -5.09
CA VAL A 902 0.40 72.87 -5.79
C VAL A 902 -0.48 72.04 -4.86
N THR A 903 -1.79 72.35 -4.85
CA THR A 903 -2.81 71.52 -4.19
C THR A 903 -3.49 70.65 -5.24
N ILE A 904 -3.50 69.34 -4.99
CA ILE A 904 -4.05 68.33 -5.89
C ILE A 904 -5.27 67.74 -5.20
N THR A 905 -6.45 68.05 -5.69
CA THR A 905 -7.74 67.65 -5.10
C THR A 905 -8.32 66.40 -5.77
N GLY A 906 -9.32 65.79 -5.11
CA GLY A 906 -10.09 64.67 -5.65
C GLY A 906 -9.71 63.31 -5.09
N PHE A 907 -9.10 63.26 -3.91
CA PHE A 907 -8.72 62.02 -3.23
C PHE A 907 -9.73 61.67 -2.14
N THR A 908 -10.03 60.38 -1.97
CA THR A 908 -10.76 59.88 -0.81
C THR A 908 -9.80 59.73 0.38
N PRO A 909 -10.29 59.70 1.64
CA PRO A 909 -9.44 59.40 2.78
C PRO A 909 -8.73 58.04 2.60
N GLY A 910 -7.41 58.01 2.81
CA GLY A 910 -6.60 56.81 2.53
C GLY A 910 -5.09 57.08 2.41
N ILE A 911 -4.33 56.03 2.16
CA ILE A 911 -2.87 56.10 1.96
C ILE A 911 -2.56 56.03 0.47
N TYR A 912 -1.76 56.97 -0.01
CA TYR A 912 -1.31 57.07 -1.40
C TYR A 912 0.21 57.07 -1.48
N LEU A 913 0.75 56.68 -2.63
CA LEU A 913 2.17 56.75 -2.93
C LEU A 913 2.43 57.83 -3.96
N VAL A 914 3.32 58.77 -3.65
CA VAL A 914 3.77 59.80 -4.59
C VAL A 914 5.28 59.77 -4.67
N ASN A 915 5.82 59.41 -5.84
CA ASN A 915 7.26 59.33 -6.07
C ASN A 915 8.03 58.56 -4.96
N GLY A 916 7.49 57.41 -4.53
CA GLY A 916 8.08 56.56 -3.48
C GLY A 916 7.78 56.97 -2.03
N GLN A 917 7.10 58.10 -1.79
CA GLN A 917 6.74 58.55 -0.45
C GLN A 917 5.27 58.24 -0.12
N LYS A 918 5.01 57.73 1.09
CA LYS A 918 3.66 57.50 1.61
C LYS A 918 3.02 58.82 2.06
N VAL A 919 1.81 59.08 1.59
CA VAL A 919 1.01 60.26 1.94
C VAL A 919 -0.35 59.82 2.48
N ILE A 920 -0.71 60.32 3.66
CA ILE A 920 -2.02 60.08 4.27
C ILE A 920 -2.96 61.23 3.91
N VAL A 921 -3.99 60.96 3.11
CA VAL A 921 -5.10 61.89 2.84
C VAL A 921 -6.17 61.68 3.90
N LYS A 922 -6.62 62.78 4.51
CA LYS A 922 -7.62 62.79 5.58
C LYS A 922 -9.04 62.96 5.09
#